data_AF-D3EMU8-F1
#
_entry.id   AF-D3EMU8-F1
#
_cell.length_a   1.000
_cell.length_b   1.000
_cell.length_c   1.000
_cell.angle_alpha   90.00
_cell.angle_beta   90.00
_cell.angle_gamma   90.00
#
_symmetry.space_group_name_H-M   'P 1'
#
loop_
_entity.id
_entity.type
_entity.pdbx_description
1 polymer ?
#
loop_
_entity_poly.entity_id
_entity_poly.type
_entity_poly.pdbx_seq_one_letter_code
_entity_poly.pdbx_strand_id
1 'polypeptide(L)'
;MTEQKNYKNTVNLPQTDFNMRANSVSKEPELQEFWIKNKVYKKLSEENPEELFILHDGPPYANGSLHMGHALNKILKDFINKYKLLQGHKISYIPGWDCHGLPIELKVLQSISSKERQNLNPLQLRYKARDFALKTQQEQAKSFQRLGVWGDWHNPYLTMLPEYEAAQIGVFWNMFNKGYIYRGLKPVHWSPSSQTALAEAELEYPEGHVSRSIYTAFSVTNASQEITGILKDFLSDLGVVIWTTTPWTIPANLAVAVNPVIKYSVVEQTTGVCKHKYLIVAEDLVDKLSQVFETSLKIRATFSGNLLENTIYRHSLFDRECKIVIGGDYINTSSGTGLVHTAPGHGQEDYLVGQKYGLEILSPVDNKGILTEEAGPFAGLNVLKDANEVIINRLKEEKVLIKEELYEHKYPYDWRTKKPTIFRATEQWFASVEGFRAHAISAIKNVNWIPSQGINRITSMVNDRSDWCISRQRSWGVPIPVFYDKETNEALLTEETVKNIQEIFARKGANAWWEMSIEKLLPEEYKQDHHRYRKGTDTMDVWFDSGSSWASVIKQQSKSKYPVDMYLEGSDQHRGWFQSSLLTSVAVNGIAPYKTVLTHGFVLDQQGRKMSKSLGNVINPDVIINGGNNKKKEPAYGADVLRLWVSSVDYSSDVLVGETILKQISDVYRKIRNTARFLLGNLHDFDPQKDTVSYEKLPELDRYMLNRIAEVSKEVTKAFETFHFSNFYQAIQNFCIVDLSNFYLDIAKDRLYISSPNSFRRRSCQTVLFLAIKNLSTMIAPVLSHMAEDIWQHSSCKLSYNSVFEGGWVDKIQELDQPELKTFWVNLRLIRNDINNVLELARQNKVIGSSLDAKIILHIKDVKFKQQLMKFDSQDTFLQGNCVDELRYFFLVSRVELIEDLDQIKSLKYQSESELFYIGVVKAEGEKCDRCWNYSTTVGDFIDDPTICDRCHSAISKKF
;
A
#
# COMPACT_ATOMS: atom_id res chain seq x y z
N MET A 1 -40.89 -45.09 -43.64
CA MET A 1 -40.12 -44.46 -42.56
C MET A 1 -39.90 -43.02 -42.96
N THR A 2 -40.73 -42.11 -42.45
CA THR A 2 -40.53 -40.66 -42.60
C THR A 2 -39.28 -40.27 -41.82
N GLU A 3 -38.38 -39.49 -42.43
CA GLU A 3 -37.18 -38.99 -41.75
C GLU A 3 -37.56 -38.27 -40.45
N GLN A 4 -36.84 -38.56 -39.37
CA GLN A 4 -37.05 -37.95 -38.06
C GLN A 4 -36.73 -36.45 -38.16
N LYS A 5 -37.75 -35.59 -38.05
CA LYS A 5 -37.63 -34.14 -38.22
C LYS A 5 -36.67 -33.56 -37.19
N ASN A 6 -35.64 -32.84 -37.64
CA ASN A 6 -34.62 -32.24 -36.77
C ASN A 6 -35.06 -30.83 -36.30
N TYR A 7 -35.43 -30.70 -35.03
CA TYR A 7 -35.90 -29.42 -34.46
C TYR A 7 -34.78 -28.45 -34.05
N LYS A 8 -33.49 -28.82 -34.16
CA LYS A 8 -32.37 -27.99 -33.70
C LYS A 8 -32.36 -26.58 -34.31
N ASN A 9 -32.74 -26.46 -35.59
CA ASN A 9 -32.77 -25.18 -36.30
C ASN A 9 -33.99 -24.31 -35.95
N THR A 10 -34.93 -24.83 -35.15
CA THR A 10 -36.16 -24.12 -34.73
C THR A 10 -36.02 -23.44 -33.36
N VAL A 11 -34.82 -23.50 -32.77
CA VAL A 11 -34.51 -23.03 -31.41
C VAL A 11 -33.65 -21.78 -31.51
N ASN A 12 -33.94 -20.77 -30.67
CA ASN A 12 -33.16 -19.52 -30.66
C ASN A 12 -31.87 -19.70 -29.84
N LEU A 13 -30.81 -20.21 -30.47
CA LEU A 13 -29.53 -20.39 -29.80
C LEU A 13 -28.78 -19.06 -29.63
N PRO A 14 -27.96 -18.88 -28.58
CA PRO A 14 -27.19 -17.66 -28.37
C PRO A 14 -26.16 -17.40 -29.48
N GLN A 15 -26.03 -16.14 -29.91
CA GLN A 15 -25.11 -15.70 -30.96
C GLN A 15 -24.35 -14.44 -30.49
N THR A 16 -23.02 -14.49 -30.47
CA THR A 16 -22.19 -13.33 -30.12
C THR A 16 -20.75 -13.53 -30.60
N ASP A 17 -20.15 -12.44 -31.07
CA ASP A 17 -18.72 -12.37 -31.39
C ASP A 17 -17.84 -12.18 -30.14
N PHE A 18 -18.46 -12.01 -28.97
CA PHE A 18 -17.75 -11.93 -27.69
C PHE A 18 -17.13 -13.29 -27.33
N ASN A 19 -15.81 -13.36 -27.43
CA ASN A 19 -15.05 -14.59 -27.24
C ASN A 19 -15.12 -15.12 -25.80
N MET A 20 -15.20 -16.44 -25.64
CA MET A 20 -15.19 -17.10 -24.33
C MET A 20 -13.87 -16.88 -23.58
N ARG A 21 -12.74 -16.88 -24.29
CA ARG A 21 -11.42 -16.52 -23.75
C ARG A 21 -11.17 -15.04 -23.99
N ALA A 22 -10.62 -14.35 -23.00
CA ALA A 22 -10.35 -12.92 -23.09
C ALA A 22 -9.20 -12.57 -24.05
N ASN A 23 -8.25 -13.50 -24.27
CA ASN A 23 -7.04 -13.24 -25.04
C ASN A 23 -6.32 -11.95 -24.58
N SER A 24 -6.21 -11.78 -23.26
CA SER A 24 -5.87 -10.51 -22.60
C SER A 24 -4.55 -9.88 -23.07
N VAL A 25 -3.59 -10.69 -23.51
CA VAL A 25 -2.29 -10.21 -24.01
C VAL A 25 -2.44 -9.31 -25.23
N SER A 26 -3.36 -9.61 -26.14
CA SER A 26 -3.63 -8.78 -27.33
C SER A 26 -4.82 -7.85 -27.12
N LYS A 27 -5.89 -8.34 -26.47
CA LYS A 27 -7.15 -7.59 -26.37
C LYS A 27 -7.07 -6.39 -25.45
N GLU A 28 -6.34 -6.47 -24.33
CA GLU A 28 -6.21 -5.34 -23.41
C GLU A 28 -5.46 -4.15 -24.06
N PRO A 29 -4.30 -4.35 -24.73
CA PRO A 29 -3.67 -3.27 -25.51
C PRO A 29 -4.58 -2.63 -26.57
N GLU A 30 -5.35 -3.43 -27.33
CA GLU A 30 -6.29 -2.89 -28.33
C GLU A 30 -7.33 -1.96 -27.70
N LEU A 31 -7.86 -2.32 -26.52
CA LEU A 31 -8.83 -1.51 -25.78
C LEU A 31 -8.18 -0.25 -25.18
N GLN A 32 -6.94 -0.35 -24.70
CA GLN A 32 -6.17 0.80 -24.24
C GLN A 32 -5.92 1.81 -25.37
N GLU A 33 -5.54 1.33 -26.55
CA GLU A 33 -5.40 2.17 -27.75
C GLU A 33 -6.73 2.80 -28.17
N PHE A 34 -7.84 2.07 -28.07
CA PHE A 34 -9.17 2.62 -28.30
C PHE A 34 -9.48 3.80 -27.36
N TRP A 35 -9.20 3.68 -26.06
CA TRP A 35 -9.42 4.79 -25.11
C TRP A 35 -8.55 6.01 -25.43
N ILE A 36 -7.29 5.79 -25.81
CA ILE A 36 -6.36 6.86 -26.19
C ILE A 36 -6.85 7.56 -27.46
N LYS A 37 -7.16 6.80 -28.51
CA LYS A 37 -7.61 7.34 -29.81
C LYS A 37 -8.89 8.16 -29.69
N ASN A 38 -9.84 7.69 -28.88
CA ASN A 38 -11.10 8.38 -28.64
C ASN A 38 -11.03 9.42 -27.52
N LYS A 39 -9.85 9.62 -26.91
CA LYS A 39 -9.61 10.60 -25.84
C LYS A 39 -10.59 10.45 -24.66
N VAL A 40 -11.00 9.22 -24.34
CA VAL A 40 -12.05 8.92 -23.35
C VAL A 40 -11.69 9.51 -22.00
N TYR A 41 -10.49 9.19 -21.48
CA TYR A 41 -10.03 9.74 -20.20
C TYR A 41 -10.01 11.27 -20.22
N LYS A 42 -9.38 11.89 -21.23
CA LYS A 42 -9.24 13.34 -21.32
C LYS A 42 -10.60 14.07 -21.28
N LYS A 43 -11.55 13.59 -22.10
CA LYS A 43 -12.91 14.14 -22.15
C LYS A 43 -13.57 14.07 -20.78
N LEU A 44 -13.59 12.88 -20.16
CA LEU A 44 -14.24 12.69 -18.86
C LEU A 44 -13.52 13.46 -17.74
N SER A 45 -12.19 13.52 -17.74
CA SER A 45 -11.43 14.21 -16.69
C SER A 45 -11.63 15.73 -16.71
N GLU A 46 -11.91 16.33 -17.88
CA GLU A 46 -12.00 17.79 -18.06
C GLU A 46 -13.46 18.31 -18.14
N GLU A 47 -14.35 17.54 -18.78
CA GLU A 47 -15.70 17.99 -19.17
C GLU A 47 -16.81 17.46 -18.27
N ASN A 48 -16.51 16.52 -17.37
CA ASN A 48 -17.48 15.98 -16.42
C ASN A 48 -18.17 17.09 -15.59
N PRO A 49 -19.46 16.96 -15.27
CA PRO A 49 -20.25 18.07 -14.71
C PRO A 49 -19.95 18.39 -13.24
N GLU A 50 -19.50 17.42 -12.44
CA GLU A 50 -19.25 17.60 -11.01
C GLU A 50 -17.87 18.21 -10.72
N GLU A 51 -17.66 18.61 -9.47
CA GLU A 51 -16.41 19.23 -9.03
C GLU A 51 -15.16 18.36 -9.27
N LEU A 52 -14.03 19.03 -9.50
CA LEU A 52 -12.71 18.44 -9.62
C LEU A 52 -12.33 17.64 -8.37
N PHE A 53 -12.07 16.34 -8.51
CA PHE A 53 -11.48 15.50 -7.48
C PHE A 53 -9.99 15.32 -7.74
N ILE A 54 -9.16 15.57 -6.72
CA ILE A 54 -7.70 15.46 -6.80
C ILE A 54 -7.20 14.37 -5.85
N LEU A 55 -6.69 13.29 -6.44
CA LEU A 55 -5.86 12.31 -5.76
C LEU A 55 -4.41 12.64 -6.10
N HIS A 56 -3.63 13.13 -5.13
CA HIS A 56 -2.23 13.43 -5.36
C HIS A 56 -1.40 12.15 -5.24
N ASP A 57 -0.68 11.84 -6.30
CA ASP A 57 0.12 10.64 -6.40
C ASP A 57 1.42 10.81 -5.60
N GLY A 58 1.73 9.92 -4.66
CA GLY A 58 3.07 9.86 -4.06
C GLY A 58 4.07 9.36 -5.10
N PRO A 59 5.22 10.03 -5.25
CA PRO A 59 6.13 9.76 -6.36
C PRO A 59 6.94 8.47 -6.11
N PRO A 60 6.74 7.37 -6.86
CA PRO A 60 7.65 6.22 -6.82
C PRO A 60 9.09 6.60 -7.17
N TYR A 61 10.03 5.86 -6.59
CA TYR A 61 11.45 6.05 -6.88
C TYR A 61 11.82 5.57 -8.28
N ALA A 62 12.53 6.41 -9.05
CA ALA A 62 12.99 6.07 -10.41
C ALA A 62 14.27 5.22 -10.39
N ASN A 63 14.25 4.05 -9.75
CA ASN A 63 15.46 3.21 -9.54
C ASN A 63 15.40 1.74 -9.98
N GLY A 64 14.27 1.26 -10.50
CA GLY A 64 14.12 -0.13 -10.94
C GLY A 64 12.75 -0.47 -11.49
N SER A 65 12.56 -1.75 -11.84
CA SER A 65 11.28 -2.27 -12.32
C SER A 65 10.19 -2.26 -11.23
N LEU A 66 8.93 -2.26 -11.65
CA LEU A 66 7.80 -2.37 -10.73
C LEU A 66 7.79 -3.72 -9.99
N HIS A 67 7.11 -3.73 -8.85
CA HIS A 67 6.85 -4.91 -8.05
C HIS A 67 5.38 -4.90 -7.61
N MET A 68 4.90 -5.99 -7.00
CA MET A 68 3.49 -6.13 -6.63
C MET A 68 2.97 -5.02 -5.70
N GLY A 69 3.79 -4.48 -4.80
CA GLY A 69 3.43 -3.29 -4.02
C GLY A 69 3.08 -2.05 -4.86
N HIS A 70 3.80 -1.80 -5.96
CA HIS A 70 3.48 -0.73 -6.90
C HIS A 70 2.17 -1.01 -7.65
N ALA A 71 1.92 -2.27 -8.02
CA ALA A 71 0.68 -2.67 -8.68
C ALA A 71 -0.52 -2.48 -7.75
N LEU A 72 -0.45 -2.96 -6.50
CA LEU A 72 -1.48 -2.75 -5.47
C LEU A 72 -1.79 -1.25 -5.32
N ASN A 73 -0.76 -0.44 -5.07
CA ASN A 73 -0.90 0.99 -4.87
C ASN A 73 -1.60 1.70 -6.04
N LYS A 74 -1.08 1.51 -7.26
CA LYS A 74 -1.60 2.22 -8.44
C LYS A 74 -2.97 1.74 -8.88
N ILE A 75 -3.26 0.45 -8.73
CA ILE A 75 -4.59 -0.09 -9.05
C ILE A 75 -5.63 0.46 -8.06
N LEU A 76 -5.33 0.54 -6.77
CA LEU A 76 -6.25 1.16 -5.78
C LEU A 76 -6.54 2.62 -6.11
N LYS A 77 -5.51 3.42 -6.46
CA LYS A 77 -5.69 4.82 -6.91
C LYS A 77 -6.60 4.90 -8.14
N ASP A 78 -6.41 4.01 -9.10
CA ASP A 78 -7.19 3.96 -10.34
C ASP A 78 -8.65 3.52 -10.10
N PHE A 79 -8.92 2.61 -9.16
CA PHE A 79 -10.28 2.25 -8.75
C PHE A 79 -11.06 3.48 -8.28
N ILE A 80 -10.43 4.28 -7.42
CA ILE A 80 -11.03 5.49 -6.86
C ILE A 80 -11.26 6.52 -7.96
N ASN A 81 -10.24 6.80 -8.79
CA ASN A 81 -10.35 7.77 -9.87
C ASN A 81 -11.42 7.38 -10.90
N LYS A 82 -11.47 6.12 -11.35
CA LYS A 82 -12.48 5.64 -12.30
C LYS A 82 -13.89 5.64 -11.71
N TYR A 83 -14.04 5.27 -10.44
CA TYR A 83 -15.32 5.41 -9.75
C TYR A 83 -15.79 6.86 -9.73
N LYS A 84 -14.90 7.80 -9.38
CA LYS A 84 -15.22 9.24 -9.38
C LYS A 84 -15.50 9.78 -10.78
N LEU A 85 -14.81 9.32 -11.83
CA LEU A 85 -15.14 9.64 -13.22
C LEU A 85 -16.56 9.20 -13.60
N LEU A 86 -16.93 7.96 -13.26
CA LEU A 86 -18.26 7.43 -13.55
C LEU A 86 -19.35 8.17 -12.77
N GLN A 87 -19.04 8.66 -11.56
CA GLN A 87 -19.91 9.54 -10.77
C GLN A 87 -20.03 10.96 -11.34
N GLY A 88 -19.34 11.26 -12.45
CA GLY A 88 -19.42 12.57 -13.10
C GLY A 88 -18.46 13.61 -12.53
N HIS A 89 -17.46 13.25 -11.71
CA HIS A 89 -16.40 14.17 -11.26
C HIS A 89 -15.32 14.35 -12.31
N LYS A 90 -14.84 15.59 -12.45
CA LYS A 90 -13.55 15.87 -13.11
C LYS A 90 -12.42 15.26 -12.29
N ILE A 91 -11.37 14.76 -12.93
CA ILE A 91 -10.23 14.15 -12.24
C ILE A 91 -8.94 14.85 -12.63
N SER A 92 -8.16 15.26 -11.63
CA SER A 92 -6.73 15.52 -11.82
C SER A 92 -5.93 14.45 -11.11
N TYR A 93 -5.34 13.55 -11.90
CA TYR A 93 -4.38 12.57 -11.43
C TYR A 93 -3.13 12.65 -12.28
N ILE A 94 -2.09 13.26 -11.70
CA ILE A 94 -0.79 13.45 -12.34
C ILE A 94 0.23 12.54 -11.66
N PRO A 95 0.71 11.49 -12.35
CA PRO A 95 1.72 10.59 -11.81
C PRO A 95 3.05 11.30 -11.54
N GLY A 96 3.70 10.91 -10.44
CA GLY A 96 4.95 11.49 -9.97
C GLY A 96 6.14 10.55 -10.00
N TRP A 97 7.35 11.09 -10.00
CA TRP A 97 8.57 10.31 -9.74
C TRP A 97 9.57 11.06 -8.87
N ASP A 98 10.15 10.31 -7.93
CA ASP A 98 11.28 10.76 -7.14
C ASP A 98 12.56 10.38 -7.88
N CYS A 99 13.22 11.42 -8.39
CA CYS A 99 14.35 11.32 -9.30
C CYS A 99 15.69 11.62 -8.65
N HIS A 100 15.75 11.95 -7.36
CA HIS A 100 17.00 12.35 -6.68
C HIS A 100 17.57 11.27 -5.76
N GLY A 101 18.67 11.57 -5.07
CA GLY A 101 19.18 10.81 -3.95
C GLY A 101 20.12 9.64 -4.26
N LEU A 102 20.67 9.09 -3.19
CA LEU A 102 21.63 7.99 -3.18
C LEU A 102 21.22 6.74 -3.99
N PRO A 103 19.94 6.32 -4.04
CA PRO A 103 19.57 5.11 -4.76
C PRO A 103 19.91 5.15 -6.24
N ILE A 104 19.74 6.31 -6.87
CA ILE A 104 20.07 6.50 -8.28
C ILE A 104 21.58 6.63 -8.45
N GLU A 105 22.27 7.38 -7.59
CA GLU A 105 23.74 7.47 -7.62
C GLU A 105 24.40 6.09 -7.58
N LEU A 106 23.97 5.21 -6.67
CA LEU A 106 24.53 3.85 -6.57
C LEU A 106 24.24 3.01 -7.81
N LYS A 107 23.04 3.12 -8.41
CA LYS A 107 22.72 2.39 -9.64
C LYS A 107 23.59 2.84 -10.79
N VAL A 108 23.80 4.15 -10.93
CA VAL A 108 24.74 4.71 -11.91
C VAL A 108 26.14 4.18 -11.64
N LEU A 109 26.64 4.28 -10.41
CA LEU A 109 27.98 3.81 -10.04
C LEU A 109 28.13 2.31 -10.33
N GLN A 110 27.15 1.47 -9.96
CA GLN A 110 27.13 0.03 -10.24
C GLN A 110 27.18 -0.28 -11.75
N SER A 111 26.57 0.56 -12.58
CA SER A 111 26.51 0.37 -14.03
C SER A 111 27.78 0.77 -14.79
N ILE A 112 28.68 1.54 -14.17
CA ILE A 112 29.92 2.03 -14.79
C ILE A 112 31.16 1.26 -14.32
N SER A 113 32.18 1.22 -15.17
CA SER A 113 33.46 0.54 -14.91
C SER A 113 34.28 1.22 -13.80
N SER A 114 35.16 0.47 -13.12
CA SER A 114 36.01 1.02 -12.05
C SER A 114 36.90 2.19 -12.52
N LYS A 115 37.36 2.16 -13.79
CA LYS A 115 38.17 3.23 -14.40
C LYS A 115 37.36 4.49 -14.66
N GLU A 116 36.10 4.36 -15.07
CA GLU A 116 35.17 5.49 -15.21
C GLU A 116 34.81 6.10 -13.85
N ARG A 117 34.62 5.28 -12.81
CA ARG A 117 34.34 5.77 -11.45
C ARG A 117 35.43 6.69 -10.91
N GLN A 118 36.70 6.38 -11.18
CA GLN A 118 37.84 7.17 -10.69
C GLN A 118 37.90 8.58 -11.29
N ASN A 119 37.39 8.76 -12.51
CA ASN A 119 37.41 10.05 -13.21
C ASN A 119 36.09 10.83 -13.12
N LEU A 120 35.11 10.32 -12.37
CA LEU A 120 33.78 10.89 -12.31
C LEU A 120 33.75 12.12 -11.40
N ASN A 121 33.49 13.30 -11.99
CA ASN A 121 33.26 14.51 -11.20
C ASN A 121 31.76 14.66 -10.82
N PRO A 122 31.41 15.51 -9.83
CA PRO A 122 30.02 15.72 -9.40
C PRO A 122 29.05 16.03 -10.54
N LEU A 123 29.44 16.88 -11.49
CA LEU A 123 28.58 17.29 -12.59
C LEU A 123 28.29 16.14 -13.55
N GLN A 124 29.31 15.33 -13.89
CA GLN A 124 29.16 14.13 -14.70
C GLN A 124 28.27 13.09 -14.02
N LEU A 125 28.40 12.91 -12.71
CA LEU A 125 27.52 12.04 -11.92
C LEU A 125 26.07 12.51 -12.02
N ARG A 126 25.81 13.81 -11.86
CA ARG A 126 24.47 14.40 -11.96
C ARG A 126 23.83 14.15 -13.34
N TYR A 127 24.56 14.35 -14.44
CA TYR A 127 24.03 14.06 -15.78
C TYR A 127 23.69 12.58 -15.96
N LYS A 128 24.58 11.67 -15.56
CA LYS A 128 24.31 10.22 -15.64
C LYS A 128 23.12 9.81 -14.77
N ALA A 129 22.98 10.41 -13.60
CA ALA A 129 21.86 10.17 -12.68
C ALA A 129 20.53 10.65 -13.26
N ARG A 130 20.49 11.85 -13.84
CA ARG A 130 19.32 12.36 -14.58
C ARG A 130 18.90 11.41 -15.70
N ASP A 131 19.85 11.01 -16.54
CA ASP A 131 19.56 10.17 -17.71
C ASP A 131 19.06 8.77 -17.28
N PHE A 132 19.63 8.21 -16.20
CA PHE A 132 19.16 6.97 -15.60
C PHE A 132 17.74 7.10 -15.02
N ALA A 133 17.46 8.19 -14.31
CA ALA A 133 16.14 8.46 -13.73
C ALA A 133 15.07 8.59 -14.82
N LEU A 134 15.35 9.36 -15.89
CA LEU A 134 14.46 9.53 -17.04
C LEU A 134 14.16 8.19 -17.73
N LYS A 135 15.20 7.39 -17.99
CA LYS A 135 15.01 6.07 -18.61
C LYS A 135 14.12 5.16 -17.74
N THR A 136 14.40 5.11 -16.44
CA THR A 136 13.66 4.27 -15.50
C THR A 136 12.21 4.74 -15.37
N GLN A 137 11.99 6.06 -15.32
CA GLN A 137 10.67 6.67 -15.32
C GLN A 137 9.84 6.23 -16.53
N GLN A 138 10.42 6.28 -17.74
CA GLN A 138 9.72 5.87 -18.97
C GLN A 138 9.34 4.39 -18.95
N GLU A 139 10.22 3.52 -18.46
CA GLU A 139 9.96 2.09 -18.31
C GLU A 139 8.82 1.84 -17.30
N GLN A 140 8.88 2.48 -16.12
CA GLN A 140 7.85 2.38 -15.09
C GLN A 140 6.50 2.93 -15.57
N ALA A 141 6.49 4.07 -16.28
CA ALA A 141 5.27 4.68 -16.82
C ALA A 141 4.57 3.74 -17.81
N LYS A 142 5.31 3.08 -18.71
CA LYS A 142 4.76 2.07 -19.62
C LYS A 142 4.15 0.89 -18.85
N SER A 143 4.85 0.40 -17.83
CA SER A 143 4.32 -0.69 -16.99
C SER A 143 3.06 -0.28 -16.22
N PHE A 144 2.96 0.94 -15.71
CA PHE A 144 1.74 1.43 -15.06
C PHE A 144 0.57 1.60 -16.02
N GLN A 145 0.81 2.13 -17.22
CA GLN A 145 -0.21 2.19 -18.28
C GLN A 145 -0.69 0.80 -18.67
N ARG A 146 0.21 -0.19 -18.74
CA ARG A 146 -0.14 -1.59 -19.05
C ARG A 146 -1.08 -2.21 -18.00
N LEU A 147 -1.06 -1.76 -16.74
CA LEU A 147 -2.04 -2.14 -15.70
C LEU A 147 -3.45 -1.57 -15.97
N GLY A 148 -3.62 -0.75 -17.00
CA GLY A 148 -4.87 -0.06 -17.33
C GLY A 148 -5.12 1.19 -16.50
N VAL A 149 -4.08 1.76 -15.85
CA VAL A 149 -4.21 2.95 -15.01
C VAL A 149 -4.30 4.21 -15.86
N TRP A 150 -5.31 5.04 -15.61
CA TRP A 150 -5.48 6.33 -16.25
C TRP A 150 -4.81 7.45 -15.45
N GLY A 151 -4.35 8.49 -16.13
CA GLY A 151 -3.63 9.63 -15.56
C GLY A 151 -2.99 10.49 -16.64
N ASP A 152 -2.49 11.67 -16.27
CA ASP A 152 -1.67 12.49 -17.18
C ASP A 152 -0.24 11.94 -17.28
N TRP A 153 -0.07 10.89 -18.06
CA TRP A 153 1.22 10.27 -18.33
C TRP A 153 2.12 11.09 -19.26
N HIS A 154 1.59 12.12 -19.93
CA HIS A 154 2.33 12.96 -20.86
C HIS A 154 3.03 14.12 -20.16
N ASN A 155 2.43 14.64 -19.09
CA ASN A 155 3.02 15.68 -18.25
C ASN A 155 3.18 15.20 -16.80
N PRO A 156 3.96 14.12 -16.56
CA PRO A 156 4.22 13.67 -15.20
C PRO A 156 5.07 14.70 -14.45
N TYR A 157 4.91 14.78 -13.14
CA TYR A 157 5.80 15.60 -12.33
C TYR A 157 7.04 14.80 -11.92
N LEU A 158 8.23 15.39 -12.05
CA LEU A 158 9.49 14.78 -11.64
C LEU A 158 10.18 15.72 -10.65
N THR A 159 10.77 15.19 -9.58
CA THR A 159 11.44 16.04 -8.58
C THR A 159 12.64 16.83 -9.14
N MET A 160 13.18 16.40 -10.28
CA MET A 160 14.27 17.06 -11.01
C MET A 160 13.83 18.07 -12.08
N LEU A 161 12.52 18.37 -12.19
CA LEU A 161 12.05 19.41 -13.11
C LEU A 161 12.41 20.81 -12.56
N PRO A 162 12.86 21.76 -13.40
CA PRO A 162 13.24 23.12 -12.99
C PRO A 162 12.20 23.81 -12.10
N GLU A 163 10.93 23.72 -12.48
CA GLU A 163 9.80 24.30 -11.75
C GLU A 163 9.54 23.63 -10.40
N TYR A 164 9.84 22.32 -10.29
CA TYR A 164 9.74 21.57 -9.04
C TYR A 164 10.85 21.97 -8.08
N GLU A 165 12.10 21.98 -8.55
CA GLU A 165 13.26 22.36 -7.75
C GLU A 165 13.12 23.80 -7.25
N ALA A 166 12.64 24.73 -8.09
CA ALA A 166 12.35 26.10 -7.68
C ALA A 166 11.24 26.19 -6.62
N ALA A 167 10.15 25.41 -6.75
CA ALA A 167 9.09 25.37 -5.75
C ALA A 167 9.61 24.83 -4.40
N GLN A 168 10.46 23.80 -4.43
CA GLN A 168 11.11 23.23 -3.26
C GLN A 168 12.02 24.24 -2.55
N ILE A 169 12.82 25.03 -3.30
CA ILE A 169 13.60 26.14 -2.73
C ILE A 169 12.68 27.17 -2.06
N GLY A 170 11.51 27.44 -2.63
CA GLY A 170 10.50 28.30 -2.00
C GLY A 170 9.98 27.74 -0.68
N VAL A 171 9.75 26.42 -0.58
CA VAL A 171 9.37 25.78 0.70
C VAL A 171 10.49 25.91 1.73
N PHE A 172 11.72 25.63 1.33
CA PHE A 172 12.90 25.79 2.19
C PHE A 172 13.02 27.22 2.72
N TRP A 173 12.93 28.23 1.85
CA TRP A 173 12.99 29.64 2.24
C TRP A 173 11.90 30.00 3.26
N ASN A 174 10.65 29.62 2.99
CA ASN A 174 9.53 29.93 3.87
C ASN A 174 9.70 29.31 5.26
N MET A 175 10.26 28.10 5.34
CA MET A 175 10.56 27.46 6.62
C MET A 175 11.75 28.10 7.33
N PHE A 176 12.80 28.45 6.59
CA PHE A 176 13.98 29.15 7.13
C PHE A 176 13.61 30.54 7.69
N ASN A 177 12.85 31.33 6.94
CA ASN A 177 12.42 32.68 7.35
C ASN A 177 11.52 32.66 8.60
N LYS A 178 10.81 31.56 8.86
CA LYS A 178 10.02 31.36 10.09
C LYS A 178 10.85 30.81 11.27
N GLY A 179 12.15 30.61 11.10
CA GLY A 179 13.05 30.06 12.12
C GLY A 179 12.97 28.55 12.29
N TYR A 180 12.29 27.82 11.39
CA TYR A 180 12.16 26.36 11.48
C TYR A 180 13.32 25.62 10.84
N ILE A 181 14.13 26.28 10.01
CA ILE A 181 15.36 25.70 9.46
C ILE A 181 16.55 26.44 10.03
N TYR A 182 17.56 25.70 10.48
CA TYR A 182 18.79 26.25 11.02
C TYR A 182 19.97 25.32 10.74
N ARG A 183 21.19 25.87 10.84
CA ARG A 183 22.43 25.10 10.77
C ARG A 183 22.95 24.86 12.19
N GLY A 184 23.32 23.62 12.50
CA GLY A 184 23.81 23.24 13.82
C GLY A 184 24.89 22.17 13.76
N LEU A 185 25.74 22.13 14.78
CA LEU A 185 26.69 21.05 15.02
C LEU A 185 26.03 20.03 15.95
N LYS A 186 25.63 18.88 15.41
CA LYS A 186 24.97 17.80 16.18
C LYS A 186 25.50 16.43 15.77
N PRO A 187 25.53 15.45 16.69
CA PRO A 187 25.75 14.05 16.33
C PRO A 187 24.68 13.57 15.38
N VAL A 188 25.11 12.99 14.27
CA VAL A 188 24.23 12.32 13.31
C VAL A 188 24.75 10.92 13.07
N HIS A 189 23.86 10.02 12.65
CA HIS A 189 24.30 8.77 12.06
C HIS A 189 25.11 9.08 10.81
N TRP A 190 26.38 8.71 10.83
CA TRP A 190 27.33 8.89 9.76
C TRP A 190 27.74 7.54 9.22
N SER A 191 27.73 7.38 7.89
CA SER A 191 28.31 6.20 7.25
C SER A 191 29.70 6.56 6.71
N PRO A 192 30.80 6.11 7.35
CA PRO A 192 32.15 6.31 6.81
C PRO A 192 32.32 5.70 5.42
N SER A 193 31.58 4.63 5.14
CA SER A 193 31.61 3.94 3.84
C SER A 193 30.97 4.75 2.72
N SER A 194 29.91 5.49 3.04
CA SER A 194 29.15 6.31 2.10
C SER A 194 29.54 7.80 2.16
N GLN A 195 30.28 8.22 3.19
CA GLN A 195 30.69 9.59 3.50
C GLN A 195 29.50 10.58 3.52
N THR A 196 28.41 10.18 4.17
CA THR A 196 27.20 11.01 4.31
C THR A 196 26.51 10.73 5.63
N ALA A 197 25.81 11.74 6.14
CA ALA A 197 24.78 11.55 7.16
C ALA A 197 23.66 10.64 6.63
N LEU A 198 23.08 9.85 7.52
CA LEU A 198 21.94 8.95 7.28
C LEU A 198 20.80 9.31 8.24
N ALA A 199 19.57 9.26 7.76
CA ALA A 199 18.40 9.29 8.63
C ALA A 199 18.13 7.90 9.24
N GLU A 200 17.33 7.84 10.31
CA GLU A 200 16.92 6.58 10.95
C GLU A 200 16.29 5.58 9.96
N ALA A 201 15.52 6.09 8.99
CA ALA A 201 14.91 5.29 7.94
C ALA A 201 15.92 4.65 6.96
N GLU A 202 17.18 5.08 7.00
CA GLU A 202 18.28 4.61 6.15
C GLU A 202 19.25 3.67 6.91
N LEU A 203 18.86 3.20 8.11
CA LEU A 203 19.64 2.27 8.92
C LEU A 203 19.01 0.88 8.93
N GLU A 204 19.85 -0.14 9.05
CA GLU A 204 19.44 -1.52 9.33
C GLU A 204 20.18 -2.05 10.56
N TYR A 205 19.53 -2.93 11.31
CA TYR A 205 20.05 -3.48 12.56
C TYR A 205 20.18 -5.01 12.43
N PRO A 206 21.25 -5.51 11.79
CA PRO A 206 21.47 -6.94 11.66
C PRO A 206 21.72 -7.59 13.03
N GLU A 207 21.32 -8.86 13.15
CA GLU A 207 21.69 -9.70 14.30
C GLU A 207 23.15 -10.18 14.15
N GLY A 208 23.82 -10.44 15.28
CA GLY A 208 25.19 -10.96 15.29
C GLY A 208 26.33 -9.94 15.15
N HIS A 209 26.08 -8.63 15.28
CA HIS A 209 27.19 -7.67 15.36
C HIS A 209 27.93 -7.83 16.69
N VAL A 210 29.25 -8.02 16.61
CA VAL A 210 30.12 -8.17 17.78
C VAL A 210 31.03 -6.95 17.92
N SER A 211 30.90 -6.24 19.04
CA SER A 211 31.78 -5.12 19.42
C SER A 211 32.80 -5.56 20.47
N ARG A 212 33.96 -4.89 20.51
CA ARG A 212 34.92 -5.02 21.63
C ARG A 212 34.47 -4.10 22.76
N SER A 213 33.94 -4.69 23.82
CA SER A 213 33.50 -3.97 24.99
C SER A 213 34.61 -3.89 26.03
N ILE A 214 34.72 -2.74 26.71
CA ILE A 214 35.73 -2.50 27.74
C ILE A 214 35.13 -1.93 29.01
N TYR A 215 35.78 -2.29 30.12
CA TYR A 215 35.61 -1.66 31.43
C TYR A 215 36.92 -0.96 31.78
N THR A 216 36.86 0.33 32.11
CA THR A 216 38.06 1.10 32.46
C THR A 216 37.79 2.02 33.64
N ALA A 217 38.79 2.24 34.49
CA ALA A 217 38.70 3.09 35.67
C ALA A 217 39.53 4.36 35.51
N PHE A 218 38.90 5.52 35.64
CA PHE A 218 39.57 6.82 35.60
C PHE A 218 39.75 7.38 37.01
N SER A 219 40.89 8.01 37.29
CA SER A 219 41.22 8.49 38.66
C SER A 219 40.28 9.61 39.09
N VAL A 220 39.59 9.46 40.22
CA VAL A 220 38.87 10.57 40.87
C VAL A 220 39.90 11.45 41.58
N THR A 221 39.94 12.74 41.25
CA THR A 221 40.93 13.68 41.80
C THR A 221 40.35 14.58 42.89
N ASN A 222 39.05 14.91 42.80
CA ASN A 222 38.39 15.74 43.79
C ASN A 222 36.92 15.36 43.94
N ALA A 223 36.45 15.20 45.18
CA ALA A 223 35.03 14.95 45.47
C ALA A 223 34.24 16.26 45.46
N SER A 224 32.95 16.20 45.09
CA SER A 224 32.04 17.34 45.25
C SER A 224 31.80 17.66 46.72
N GLN A 225 31.30 18.86 47.02
CA GLN A 225 31.00 19.26 48.40
C GLN A 225 29.97 18.33 49.05
N GLU A 226 28.98 17.84 48.29
CA GLU A 226 27.93 16.99 48.85
C GLU A 226 28.43 15.58 49.24
N ILE A 227 29.49 15.08 48.62
CA ILE A 227 29.97 13.70 48.83
C ILE A 227 31.37 13.60 49.45
N THR A 228 32.06 14.73 49.63
CA THR A 228 33.41 14.77 50.21
C THR A 228 33.50 14.01 51.53
N GLY A 229 32.49 14.13 52.41
CA GLY A 229 32.46 13.41 53.69
C GLY A 229 32.49 11.88 53.58
N ILE A 230 32.01 11.33 52.46
CA ILE A 230 31.99 9.88 52.19
C ILE A 230 33.23 9.45 51.40
N LEU A 231 33.65 10.22 50.40
CA LEU A 231 34.74 9.82 49.50
C LEU A 231 36.15 10.11 50.03
N LYS A 232 36.30 11.00 51.03
CA LYS A 232 37.60 11.50 51.50
C LYS A 232 38.63 10.41 51.79
N ASP A 233 38.21 9.33 52.45
CA ASP A 233 39.11 8.24 52.86
C ASP A 233 39.53 7.32 51.70
N PHE A 234 38.87 7.44 50.54
CA PHE A 234 39.13 6.62 49.35
C PHE A 234 39.85 7.38 48.23
N LEU A 235 39.76 8.72 48.21
CA LEU A 235 40.18 9.58 47.09
C LEU A 235 41.60 9.32 46.57
N SER A 236 42.55 8.97 47.43
CA SER A 236 43.94 8.72 47.01
C SER A 236 44.09 7.56 46.03
N ASP A 237 43.10 6.67 45.96
CA ASP A 237 43.15 5.44 45.18
C ASP A 237 41.77 5.03 44.62
N LEU A 238 40.96 6.04 44.29
CA LEU A 238 39.58 5.85 43.82
C LEU A 238 39.47 6.01 42.30
N GLY A 239 38.87 5.00 41.64
CA GLY A 239 38.57 5.00 40.22
C GLY A 239 37.07 5.07 39.93
N VAL A 240 36.67 5.87 38.94
CA VAL A 240 35.32 5.86 38.38
C VAL A 240 35.24 4.84 37.24
N VAL A 241 34.39 3.81 37.36
CA VAL A 241 34.38 2.69 36.40
C VAL A 241 33.39 2.92 35.28
N ILE A 242 33.92 3.08 34.08
CA ILE A 242 33.18 3.28 32.85
C ILE A 242 33.06 1.95 32.11
N TRP A 243 31.91 1.77 31.45
CA TRP A 243 31.71 0.73 30.45
C TRP A 243 31.39 1.34 29.08
N THR A 244 31.96 0.78 28.02
CA THR A 244 31.62 1.16 26.63
C THR A 244 31.79 -0.01 25.66
N THR A 245 30.98 -0.04 24.61
CA THR A 245 31.15 -0.93 23.45
C THR A 245 31.90 -0.25 22.31
N THR A 246 32.28 1.02 22.45
CA THR A 246 32.97 1.83 21.44
C THR A 246 34.29 2.39 22.01
N PRO A 247 35.35 1.59 22.16
CA PRO A 247 36.65 2.06 22.67
C PRO A 247 37.18 3.31 21.95
N TRP A 248 36.94 3.40 20.64
CA TRP A 248 37.33 4.55 19.82
C TRP A 248 36.74 5.90 20.26
N THR A 249 35.67 5.93 21.07
CA THR A 249 35.08 7.17 21.59
C THR A 249 35.76 7.67 22.86
N ILE A 250 36.62 6.87 23.52
CA ILE A 250 37.29 7.25 24.77
C ILE A 250 38.08 8.56 24.64
N PRO A 251 38.87 8.82 23.57
CA PRO A 251 39.56 10.11 23.40
C PRO A 251 38.63 11.34 23.48
N ALA A 252 37.38 11.18 23.08
CA ALA A 252 36.37 12.24 23.10
C ALA A 252 35.60 12.35 24.43
N ASN A 253 35.97 11.60 25.47
CA ASN A 253 35.26 11.61 26.76
C ASN A 253 35.47 12.93 27.53
N LEU A 254 34.39 13.67 27.77
CA LEU A 254 34.40 14.95 28.49
C LEU A 254 33.71 14.90 29.86
N ALA A 255 32.88 13.90 30.10
CA ALA A 255 32.21 13.71 31.38
C ALA A 255 31.87 12.22 31.63
N VAL A 256 31.44 11.91 32.85
CA VAL A 256 30.77 10.64 33.17
C VAL A 256 29.37 10.97 33.65
N ALA A 257 28.35 10.48 32.97
CA ALA A 257 26.97 10.66 33.37
C ALA A 257 26.53 9.56 34.36
N VAL A 258 25.77 9.96 35.37
CA VAL A 258 25.11 9.08 36.34
C VAL A 258 23.61 9.35 36.41
N ASN A 259 22.83 8.34 36.80
CA ASN A 259 21.41 8.53 37.08
C ASN A 259 21.25 9.04 38.53
N PRO A 260 20.49 10.13 38.76
CA PRO A 260 20.40 10.72 40.10
C PRO A 260 19.66 9.84 41.12
N VAL A 261 18.83 8.89 40.65
CA VAL A 261 17.99 8.02 41.50
C VAL A 261 18.66 6.68 41.81
N ILE A 262 19.58 6.22 40.96
CA ILE A 262 20.32 4.97 41.17
C ILE A 262 21.27 5.14 42.36
N LYS A 263 21.39 4.08 43.16
CA LYS A 263 22.41 4.00 44.21
C LYS A 263 23.74 3.51 43.64
N TYR A 264 24.80 4.15 44.08
CA TYR A 264 26.18 3.85 43.73
C TYR A 264 26.95 3.46 44.98
N SER A 265 27.98 2.64 44.80
CA SER A 265 28.82 2.17 45.88
C SER A 265 30.30 2.33 45.54
N VAL A 266 31.08 2.69 46.56
CA VAL A 266 32.53 2.51 46.55
C VAL A 266 32.79 1.06 46.95
N VAL A 267 33.42 0.32 46.06
CA VAL A 267 33.81 -1.08 46.28
C VAL A 267 35.33 -1.19 46.36
N GLU A 268 35.81 -2.01 47.28
CA GLU A 268 37.22 -2.41 47.35
C GLU A 268 37.39 -3.72 46.59
N GLN A 269 38.35 -3.74 45.67
CA GLN A 269 38.71 -4.94 44.94
C GLN A 269 39.80 -5.74 45.65
N THR A 270 39.74 -7.07 45.54
CA THR A 270 40.63 -7.96 46.30
C THR A 270 41.88 -8.36 45.52
N THR A 271 41.80 -8.49 44.20
CA THR A 271 42.89 -9.00 43.34
C THR A 271 43.53 -7.96 42.41
N GLY A 272 43.23 -6.66 42.55
CA GLY A 272 43.96 -5.58 41.86
C GLY A 272 43.91 -5.65 40.33
N VAL A 273 42.73 -5.79 39.74
CA VAL A 273 42.49 -5.86 38.27
C VAL A 273 42.84 -4.57 37.53
N CYS A 274 43.03 -3.46 38.24
CA CYS A 274 43.56 -2.21 37.73
C CYS A 274 44.35 -1.50 38.84
N LYS A 275 44.98 -0.36 38.53
CA LYS A 275 45.81 0.40 39.49
C LYS A 275 45.05 0.94 40.72
N HIS A 276 43.73 1.06 40.64
CA HIS A 276 42.90 1.68 41.69
C HIS A 276 42.41 0.69 42.73
N LYS A 277 42.75 0.83 44.02
CA LYS A 277 42.22 -0.07 45.07
C LYS A 277 40.69 0.03 45.26
N TYR A 278 40.13 1.23 45.10
CA TYR A 278 38.70 1.50 45.28
C TYR A 278 38.05 1.89 43.95
N LEU A 279 36.82 1.43 43.71
CA LEU A 279 36.09 1.67 42.46
C LEU A 279 34.67 2.18 42.75
N ILE A 280 34.16 3.11 41.95
CA ILE A 280 32.74 3.51 41.97
C ILE A 280 31.98 2.74 40.90
N VAL A 281 30.92 2.05 41.29
CA VAL A 281 29.98 1.32 40.43
C VAL A 281 28.55 1.46 40.95
N ALA A 282 27.52 1.18 40.14
CA ALA A 282 26.16 1.07 40.65
C ALA A 282 26.05 -0.11 41.64
N GLU A 283 25.33 0.10 42.74
CA GLU A 283 25.19 -0.88 43.84
C GLU A 283 24.61 -2.21 43.34
N ASP A 284 23.53 -2.16 42.56
CA ASP A 284 22.86 -3.36 42.02
C ASP A 284 23.74 -4.19 41.07
N LEU A 285 24.82 -3.60 40.54
CA LEU A 285 25.72 -4.26 39.60
C LEU A 285 26.94 -4.88 40.27
N VAL A 286 27.13 -4.72 41.59
CA VAL A 286 28.35 -5.17 42.29
C VAL A 286 28.58 -6.68 42.13
N ASP A 287 27.56 -7.52 42.34
CA ASP A 287 27.70 -8.98 42.22
C ASP A 287 28.02 -9.41 40.79
N LYS A 288 27.36 -8.80 39.80
CA LYS A 288 27.59 -9.06 38.38
C LYS A 288 29.00 -8.63 37.97
N LEU A 289 29.42 -7.43 38.37
CA LEU A 289 30.75 -6.90 38.07
C LEU A 289 31.84 -7.70 38.78
N SER A 290 31.58 -8.23 39.98
CA SER A 290 32.50 -9.13 40.67
C SER A 290 32.78 -10.41 39.86
N GLN A 291 31.75 -10.96 39.21
CA GLN A 291 31.90 -12.10 38.31
C GLN A 291 32.63 -11.70 37.02
N VAL A 292 32.25 -10.60 36.37
CA VAL A 292 32.84 -10.12 35.11
C VAL A 292 34.32 -9.77 35.27
N PHE A 293 34.68 -9.12 36.38
CA PHE A 293 36.05 -8.73 36.69
C PHE A 293 36.86 -9.87 37.29
N GLU A 294 36.23 -11.00 37.59
CA GLU A 294 36.87 -12.16 38.23
C GLU A 294 37.58 -11.77 39.54
N THR A 295 36.97 -10.85 40.30
CA THR A 295 37.50 -10.35 41.59
C THR A 295 36.37 -10.12 42.58
N SER A 296 36.61 -10.36 43.87
CA SER A 296 35.64 -10.01 44.92
C SER A 296 35.62 -8.50 45.12
N LEU A 297 34.44 -7.91 44.95
CA LEU A 297 34.16 -6.49 45.18
C LEU A 297 33.40 -6.34 46.51
N LYS A 298 34.02 -5.68 47.51
CA LYS A 298 33.42 -5.46 48.82
C LYS A 298 32.93 -4.03 48.95
N ILE A 299 31.64 -3.85 49.20
CA ILE A 299 31.05 -2.51 49.42
C ILE A 299 31.66 -1.88 50.68
N ARG A 300 32.15 -0.64 50.55
CA ARG A 300 32.73 0.17 51.63
C ARG A 300 31.86 1.37 51.98
N ALA A 301 31.20 1.95 50.99
CA ALA A 301 30.25 3.03 51.17
C ALA A 301 29.20 2.99 50.06
N THR A 302 28.00 3.49 50.35
CA THR A 302 26.87 3.54 49.42
C THR A 302 26.21 4.91 49.50
N PHE A 303 25.80 5.44 48.36
CA PHE A 303 25.23 6.77 48.23
C PHE A 303 24.34 6.89 46.99
N SER A 304 23.54 7.95 46.95
CA SER A 304 22.70 8.26 45.80
C SER A 304 23.52 8.94 44.69
N GLY A 305 23.19 8.66 43.43
CA GLY A 305 23.92 9.19 42.26
C GLY A 305 23.92 10.71 42.16
N ASN A 306 22.89 11.39 42.65
CA ASN A 306 22.83 12.85 42.72
C ASN A 306 23.99 13.47 43.52
N LEU A 307 24.55 12.76 44.51
CA LEU A 307 25.67 13.25 45.31
C LEU A 307 26.99 13.26 44.52
N LEU A 308 27.10 12.51 43.42
CA LEU A 308 28.32 12.49 42.60
C LEU A 308 28.44 13.70 41.67
N GLU A 309 27.39 14.50 41.48
CA GLU A 309 27.41 15.64 40.58
C GLU A 309 28.59 16.58 40.89
N ASN A 310 29.29 17.04 39.85
CA ASN A 310 30.49 17.89 39.95
C ASN A 310 31.74 17.25 40.59
N THR A 311 31.72 15.95 40.93
CA THR A 311 32.94 15.22 41.28
C THR A 311 33.91 15.22 40.09
N ILE A 312 35.19 15.52 40.34
CA ILE A 312 36.21 15.68 39.31
C ILE A 312 37.02 14.40 39.19
N TYR A 313 37.19 13.94 37.96
CA TYR A 313 38.10 12.85 37.61
C TYR A 313 39.07 13.32 36.52
N ARG A 314 40.22 12.66 36.43
CA ARG A 314 41.21 12.91 35.39
C ARG A 314 41.11 11.85 34.30
N HIS A 315 41.09 12.28 33.05
CA HIS A 315 41.08 11.39 31.90
C HIS A 315 42.38 10.56 31.86
N SER A 316 42.29 9.23 31.69
CA SER A 316 43.48 8.37 31.81
C SER A 316 44.44 8.42 30.61
N LEU A 317 43.99 8.89 29.46
CA LEU A 317 44.81 8.96 28.23
C LEU A 317 45.24 10.38 27.82
N PHE A 318 44.63 11.41 28.42
CA PHE A 318 44.84 12.81 28.05
C PHE A 318 44.97 13.62 29.32
N ASP A 319 45.77 14.67 29.28
CA ASP A 319 45.90 15.58 30.42
C ASP A 319 44.69 16.52 30.51
N ARG A 320 43.55 15.97 30.94
CA ARG A 320 42.26 16.65 30.99
C ARG A 320 41.52 16.28 32.27
N GLU A 321 41.03 17.30 32.98
CA GLU A 321 40.07 17.13 34.07
C GLU A 321 38.64 17.16 33.52
N CYS A 322 37.83 16.22 33.98
CA CYS A 322 36.45 16.03 33.56
C CYS A 322 35.55 15.93 34.81
N LYS A 323 34.24 16.09 34.62
CA LYS A 323 33.26 16.06 35.73
C LYS A 323 32.32 14.88 35.61
N ILE A 324 31.84 14.41 36.76
CA ILE A 324 30.65 13.57 36.84
C ILE A 324 29.42 14.49 36.75
N VAL A 325 28.49 14.15 35.86
CA VAL A 325 27.29 14.94 35.53
C VAL A 325 26.02 14.11 35.71
N ILE A 326 24.89 14.79 35.85
CA ILE A 326 23.59 14.10 35.94
C ILE A 326 23.05 13.86 34.54
N GLY A 327 22.98 12.58 34.17
CA GLY A 327 22.35 12.07 32.97
C GLY A 327 20.84 11.90 33.14
N GLY A 328 20.29 10.84 32.53
CA GLY A 328 18.86 10.53 32.59
C GLY A 328 18.57 9.03 32.59
N ASP A 329 17.34 8.67 32.23
CA ASP A 329 16.81 7.31 32.36
C ASP A 329 17.44 6.29 31.39
N TYR A 330 18.21 6.76 30.40
CA TYR A 330 19.02 5.90 29.54
C TYR A 330 20.13 5.16 30.33
N ILE A 331 20.48 5.67 31.52
CA ILE A 331 21.41 5.05 32.46
C ILE A 331 20.61 4.17 33.41
N ASN A 332 20.81 2.86 33.33
CA ASN A 332 20.13 1.84 34.14
C ASN A 332 21.10 0.76 34.62
N THR A 333 20.60 -0.19 35.42
CA THR A 333 21.39 -1.29 36.02
C THR A 333 21.25 -2.62 35.28
N SER A 334 20.77 -2.63 34.03
CA SER A 334 20.65 -3.87 33.24
C SER A 334 21.99 -4.33 32.63
N SER A 335 22.87 -3.39 32.30
CA SER A 335 24.18 -3.63 31.68
C SER A 335 25.22 -2.56 32.06
N GLY A 336 26.49 -2.85 31.77
CA GLY A 336 27.60 -1.95 32.07
C GLY A 336 27.86 -1.78 33.56
N THR A 337 28.13 -0.54 33.99
CA THR A 337 28.55 -0.19 35.36
C THR A 337 27.60 0.79 36.06
N GLY A 338 26.56 1.25 35.36
CA GLY A 338 25.71 2.37 35.77
C GLY A 338 26.39 3.74 35.65
N LEU A 339 27.63 3.81 35.15
CA LEU A 339 28.35 5.05 34.85
C LEU A 339 28.69 5.08 33.37
N VAL A 340 28.12 6.06 32.67
CA VAL A 340 28.23 6.16 31.21
C VAL A 340 29.20 7.27 30.88
N HIS A 341 30.28 6.94 30.16
CA HIS A 341 31.16 7.98 29.64
C HIS A 341 30.40 8.82 28.62
N THR A 342 30.60 10.13 28.66
CA THR A 342 29.88 11.10 27.84
C THR A 342 30.84 11.73 26.86
N ALA A 343 30.61 11.49 25.57
CA ALA A 343 31.31 12.09 24.45
C ALA A 343 30.29 12.83 23.56
N PRO A 344 30.03 14.13 23.80
CA PRO A 344 28.94 14.87 23.16
C PRO A 344 28.96 14.87 21.62
N GLY A 345 30.11 14.59 21.00
CA GLY A 345 30.24 14.45 19.55
C GLY A 345 29.82 13.08 18.98
N HIS A 346 29.52 12.09 19.82
CA HIS A 346 29.37 10.69 19.41
C HIS A 346 28.12 9.97 19.99
N GLY A 347 27.18 10.72 20.57
CA GLY A 347 25.92 10.16 21.06
C GLY A 347 24.85 11.23 21.21
N GLN A 348 23.57 10.88 20.99
CA GLN A 348 22.48 11.85 21.06
C GLN A 348 22.18 12.24 22.52
N GLU A 349 22.13 11.26 23.42
CA GLU A 349 21.98 11.46 24.86
C GLU A 349 23.18 12.23 25.42
N ASP A 350 24.39 11.85 24.97
CA ASP A 350 25.63 12.53 25.34
C ASP A 350 25.65 14.00 24.92
N TYR A 351 25.12 14.30 23.73
CA TYR A 351 24.97 15.67 23.24
C TYR A 351 24.00 16.49 24.09
N LEU A 352 22.85 15.92 24.47
CA LEU A 352 21.86 16.61 25.29
C LEU A 352 22.41 16.91 26.69
N VAL A 353 23.10 15.93 27.31
CA VAL A 353 23.80 16.13 28.58
C VAL A 353 24.93 17.15 28.41
N GLY A 354 25.70 17.05 27.32
CA GLY A 354 26.75 18.00 26.99
C GLY A 354 26.23 19.44 26.89
N GLN A 355 25.13 19.66 26.17
CA GLN A 355 24.48 20.98 26.11
C GLN A 355 24.04 21.49 27.48
N LYS A 356 23.42 20.63 28.29
CA LYS A 356 22.96 21.00 29.64
C LYS A 356 24.10 21.51 30.53
N TYR A 357 25.28 20.92 30.42
CA TYR A 357 26.46 21.25 31.23
C TYR A 357 27.49 22.14 30.53
N GLY A 358 27.21 22.61 29.31
CA GLY A 358 28.13 23.44 28.53
C GLY A 358 29.43 22.73 28.12
N LEU A 359 29.38 21.41 27.88
CA LEU A 359 30.51 20.64 27.40
C LEU A 359 30.76 20.92 25.90
N GLU A 360 32.02 20.90 25.49
CA GLU A 360 32.40 21.01 24.09
C GLU A 360 31.87 19.82 23.26
N ILE A 361 31.50 20.06 22.01
CA ILE A 361 31.06 19.00 21.08
C ILE A 361 32.28 18.42 20.38
N LEU A 362 33.14 17.74 21.15
CA LEU A 362 34.38 17.14 20.65
C LEU A 362 34.06 15.88 19.82
N SER A 363 34.46 15.88 18.55
CA SER A 363 34.28 14.75 17.62
C SER A 363 35.53 14.56 16.74
N PRO A 364 36.61 13.95 17.27
CA PRO A 364 37.92 13.92 16.63
C PRO A 364 37.99 12.83 15.54
N VAL A 365 37.01 12.82 14.63
CA VAL A 365 36.86 11.83 13.55
C VAL A 365 36.51 12.56 12.26
N ASP A 366 37.18 12.22 11.17
CA ASP A 366 36.95 12.78 9.84
C ASP A 366 35.80 12.08 9.07
N ASN A 367 35.57 12.52 7.83
CA ASN A 367 34.50 11.96 6.97
C ASN A 367 34.69 10.47 6.62
N LYS A 368 35.92 9.95 6.68
CA LYS A 368 36.28 8.55 6.35
C LYS A 368 36.31 7.65 7.60
N GLY A 369 35.97 8.19 8.77
CA GLY A 369 36.09 7.46 10.04
C GLY A 369 37.53 7.33 10.51
N ILE A 370 38.40 8.27 10.16
CA ILE A 370 39.79 8.34 10.60
C ILE A 370 39.89 9.37 11.73
N LEU A 371 40.59 9.04 12.81
CA LEU A 371 40.81 9.94 13.94
C LEU A 371 41.65 11.16 13.51
N THR A 372 41.22 12.36 13.86
CA THR A 372 41.89 13.64 13.54
C THR A 372 43.03 13.93 14.53
N GLU A 373 43.78 15.01 14.31
CA GLU A 373 44.83 15.50 15.23
C GLU A 373 44.30 15.78 16.66
N GLU A 374 43.01 16.10 16.78
CA GLU A 374 42.34 16.29 18.08
C GLU A 374 42.29 15.01 18.93
N ALA A 375 42.48 13.83 18.32
CA ALA A 375 42.65 12.56 19.02
C ALA A 375 44.09 12.32 19.53
N GLY A 376 44.99 13.30 19.37
CA GLY A 376 46.38 13.24 19.84
C GLY A 376 47.13 12.01 19.30
N PRO A 377 47.64 11.11 20.16
CA PRO A 377 48.49 9.99 19.72
C PRO A 377 47.75 8.94 18.86
N PHE A 378 46.43 9.03 18.74
CA PHE A 378 45.61 8.11 17.94
C PHE A 378 45.27 8.64 16.54
N ALA A 379 45.77 9.84 16.19
CA ALA A 379 45.53 10.46 14.89
C ALA A 379 45.94 9.53 13.72
N GLY A 380 45.12 9.48 12.67
CA GLY A 380 45.36 8.66 11.48
C GLY A 380 44.80 7.23 11.55
N LEU A 381 44.32 6.76 12.71
CA LEU A 381 43.72 5.43 12.87
C LEU A 381 42.24 5.41 12.50
N ASN A 382 41.74 4.29 11.97
CA ASN A 382 40.34 4.13 11.56
C ASN A 382 39.47 3.52 12.67
N VAL A 383 38.36 4.18 13.00
CA VAL A 383 37.47 3.81 14.12
C VAL A 383 36.77 2.46 13.95
N LEU A 384 36.61 1.99 12.71
CA LEU A 384 36.00 0.70 12.39
C LEU A 384 37.02 -0.41 12.15
N LYS A 385 38.32 -0.13 12.30
CA LYS A 385 39.40 -1.10 12.09
C LYS A 385 40.33 -1.15 13.30
N ASP A 386 41.38 -0.33 13.27
CA ASP A 386 42.57 -0.41 14.10
C ASP A 386 42.53 0.48 15.34
N ALA A 387 41.76 1.57 15.33
CA ALA A 387 41.72 2.52 16.45
C ALA A 387 41.34 1.87 17.79
N ASN A 388 40.34 0.97 17.78
CA ASN A 388 39.90 0.29 19.00
C ASN A 388 41.03 -0.51 19.65
N GLU A 389 41.83 -1.22 18.86
CA GLU A 389 42.92 -2.04 19.38
C GLU A 389 44.01 -1.19 20.04
N VAL A 390 44.43 -0.11 19.36
CA VAL A 390 45.48 0.78 19.86
C VAL A 390 45.05 1.49 21.15
N ILE A 391 43.79 1.96 21.21
CA ILE A 391 43.25 2.60 22.41
C ILE A 391 43.17 1.62 23.58
N ILE A 392 42.70 0.40 23.34
CA ILE A 392 42.66 -0.66 24.36
C ILE A 392 44.06 -0.96 24.90
N ASN A 393 45.06 -1.09 24.01
CA ASN A 393 46.44 -1.36 24.42
C ASN A 393 47.00 -0.21 25.26
N ARG A 394 46.71 1.05 24.91
CA ARG A 394 47.10 2.20 25.72
C ARG A 394 46.47 2.18 27.12
N LEU A 395 45.19 1.82 27.23
CA LEU A 395 44.52 1.66 28.53
C LEU A 395 45.12 0.53 29.39
N LYS A 396 45.63 -0.55 28.75
CA LYS A 396 46.38 -1.63 29.42
C LYS A 396 47.72 -1.13 29.94
N GLU A 397 48.48 -0.38 29.13
CA GLU A 397 49.78 0.21 29.52
C GLU A 397 49.63 1.15 30.73
N GLU A 398 48.59 1.97 30.74
CA GLU A 398 48.26 2.87 31.85
C GLU A 398 47.67 2.16 33.08
N LYS A 399 47.50 0.83 33.01
CA LYS A 399 46.95 -0.06 34.06
C LYS A 399 45.56 0.38 34.55
N VAL A 400 44.74 0.90 33.64
CA VAL A 400 43.38 1.38 33.91
C VAL A 400 42.30 0.55 33.20
N LEU A 401 42.68 -0.34 32.28
CA LEU A 401 41.76 -1.33 31.73
C LEU A 401 41.50 -2.42 32.77
N ILE A 402 40.23 -2.65 33.10
CA ILE A 402 39.78 -3.71 34.02
C ILE A 402 39.51 -5.01 33.26
N LYS A 403 38.71 -4.93 32.20
CA LYS A 403 38.29 -6.09 31.41
C LYS A 403 38.02 -5.68 29.97
N GLU A 404 38.31 -6.59 29.06
CA GLU A 404 37.93 -6.55 27.65
C GLU A 404 37.13 -7.81 27.33
N GLU A 405 35.98 -7.66 26.68
CA GLU A 405 35.13 -8.79 26.26
C GLU A 405 34.48 -8.54 24.89
N LEU A 406 34.10 -9.62 24.21
CA LEU A 406 33.31 -9.55 22.99
C LEU A 406 31.84 -9.43 23.36
N TYR A 407 31.16 -8.43 22.80
CA TYR A 407 29.77 -8.12 23.10
C TYR A 407 28.91 -8.17 21.85
N GLU A 408 28.01 -9.15 21.78
CA GLU A 408 27.07 -9.32 20.68
C GLU A 408 25.80 -8.49 20.92
N HIS A 409 25.44 -7.62 19.98
CA HIS A 409 24.26 -6.75 20.10
C HIS A 409 23.76 -6.26 18.74
N LYS A 410 22.63 -5.54 18.74
CA LYS A 410 22.11 -4.89 17.54
C LYS A 410 22.83 -3.56 17.34
N TYR A 411 23.43 -3.38 16.17
CA TYR A 411 24.20 -2.19 15.84
C TYR A 411 23.73 -1.58 14.51
N PRO A 412 23.70 -0.25 14.34
CA PRO A 412 23.22 0.39 13.12
C PRO A 412 24.21 0.25 11.97
N TYR A 413 23.74 -0.32 10.87
CA TYR A 413 24.45 -0.49 9.61
C TYR A 413 23.82 0.38 8.53
N ASP A 414 24.66 0.86 7.61
CA ASP A 414 24.20 1.49 6.38
C ASP A 414 23.40 0.45 5.58
N TRP A 415 22.11 0.69 5.39
CA TRP A 415 21.19 -0.22 4.72
C TRP A 415 21.62 -0.61 3.31
N ARG A 416 22.49 0.18 2.66
CA ARG A 416 22.95 -0.04 1.29
C ARG A 416 24.31 -0.70 1.25
N THR A 417 25.29 -0.17 1.98
CA THR A 417 26.65 -0.74 1.96
C THR A 417 26.80 -1.96 2.85
N LYS A 418 25.83 -2.18 3.76
CA LYS A 418 25.85 -3.23 4.78
C LYS A 418 27.11 -3.16 5.66
N LYS A 419 27.59 -1.94 5.93
CA LYS A 419 28.73 -1.67 6.82
C LYS A 419 28.29 -0.89 8.06
N PRO A 420 28.99 -1.02 9.20
CA PRO A 420 28.67 -0.29 10.42
C PRO A 420 28.68 1.23 10.22
N THR A 421 27.75 1.91 10.89
CA THR A 421 27.72 3.38 11.00
C THR A 421 28.36 3.85 12.30
N ILE A 422 28.59 5.15 12.44
CA ILE A 422 29.04 5.77 13.69
C ILE A 422 28.19 7.01 13.98
N PHE A 423 28.13 7.43 15.23
CA PHE A 423 27.68 8.77 15.56
C PHE A 423 28.86 9.74 15.47
N ARG A 424 28.65 10.85 14.78
CA ARG A 424 29.66 11.88 14.59
C ARG A 424 28.99 13.25 14.53
N ALA A 425 29.51 14.22 15.28
CA ALA A 425 29.05 15.59 15.19
C ALA A 425 29.52 16.22 13.88
N THR A 426 28.57 16.76 13.13
CA THR A 426 28.84 17.45 11.87
C THR A 426 27.96 18.69 11.77
N GLU A 427 28.46 19.73 11.11
CA GLU A 427 27.64 20.89 10.77
C GLU A 427 26.62 20.45 9.70
N GLN A 428 25.35 20.47 10.05
CA GLN A 428 24.25 20.05 9.18
C GLN A 428 23.11 21.07 9.24
N TRP A 429 22.24 21.01 8.25
CA TRP A 429 20.98 21.75 8.22
C TRP A 429 19.86 20.88 8.78
N PHE A 430 19.11 21.46 9.69
CA PHE A 430 18.01 20.82 10.39
C PHE A 430 16.72 21.59 10.15
N ALA A 431 15.62 20.87 9.96
CA ALA A 431 14.27 21.40 10.06
C ALA A 431 13.71 20.98 11.43
N SER A 432 13.55 21.95 12.33
CA SER A 432 12.89 21.73 13.61
C SER A 432 11.39 21.62 13.42
N VAL A 433 10.74 20.70 14.14
CA VAL A 433 9.28 20.74 14.32
C VAL A 433 8.87 21.59 15.53
N GLU A 434 9.83 22.07 16.30
CA GLU A 434 9.59 23.03 17.38
C GLU A 434 9.02 24.34 16.80
N GLY A 435 8.09 24.96 17.54
CA GLY A 435 7.34 26.14 17.08
C GLY A 435 6.04 25.83 16.32
N PHE A 436 5.95 24.71 15.57
CA PHE A 436 4.70 24.34 14.87
C PHE A 436 4.17 22.93 15.14
N ARG A 437 4.79 22.14 16.03
CA ARG A 437 4.33 20.81 16.44
C ARG A 437 2.84 20.78 16.81
N ALA A 438 2.39 21.72 17.64
CA ALA A 438 0.99 21.80 18.07
C ALA A 438 0.03 22.02 16.88
N HIS A 439 0.41 22.87 15.93
CA HIS A 439 -0.34 23.09 14.70
C HIS A 439 -0.37 21.83 13.82
N ALA A 440 0.74 21.09 13.73
CA ALA A 440 0.79 19.83 12.98
C ALA A 440 -0.13 18.77 13.59
N ILE A 441 -0.14 18.63 14.92
CA ILE A 441 -1.06 17.73 15.64
C ILE A 441 -2.51 18.15 15.43
N SER A 442 -2.80 19.46 15.45
CA SER A 442 -4.15 19.96 15.17
C SER A 442 -4.57 19.67 13.73
N ALA A 443 -3.66 19.83 12.76
CA ALA A 443 -3.93 19.52 11.36
C ALA A 443 -4.23 18.03 11.16
N ILE A 444 -3.50 17.13 11.83
CA ILE A 444 -3.73 15.67 11.80
C ILE A 444 -5.17 15.32 12.21
N LYS A 445 -5.73 16.00 13.23
CA LYS A 445 -7.09 15.75 13.72
C LYS A 445 -8.18 16.08 12.70
N ASN A 446 -7.89 16.99 11.76
CA ASN A 446 -8.83 17.43 10.73
C ASN A 446 -8.77 16.56 9.46
N VAL A 447 -7.85 15.59 9.40
CA VAL A 447 -7.70 14.67 8.29
C VAL A 447 -8.53 13.41 8.54
N ASN A 448 -9.23 12.93 7.52
CA ASN A 448 -9.88 11.62 7.56
C ASN A 448 -8.86 10.51 7.29
N TRP A 449 -8.62 9.63 8.28
CA TRP A 449 -7.65 8.54 8.18
C TRP A 449 -8.35 7.20 7.93
N ILE A 450 -7.90 6.48 6.90
CA ILE A 450 -8.43 5.17 6.51
C ILE A 450 -7.26 4.17 6.47
N PRO A 451 -7.19 3.19 7.39
CA PRO A 451 -8.07 2.99 8.54
C PRO A 451 -7.87 4.07 9.63
N SER A 452 -8.86 4.23 10.51
CA SER A 452 -8.86 5.27 11.55
C SER A 452 -7.66 5.21 12.48
N GLN A 453 -7.08 4.03 12.69
CA GLN A 453 -5.89 3.82 13.51
C GLN A 453 -4.64 4.55 12.99
N GLY A 454 -4.59 4.91 11.70
CA GLY A 454 -3.48 5.67 11.10
C GLY A 454 -3.19 6.99 11.81
N ILE A 455 -4.21 7.62 12.40
CA ILE A 455 -4.08 8.85 13.17
C ILE A 455 -3.14 8.69 14.38
N ASN A 456 -3.21 7.56 15.09
CA ASN A 456 -2.39 7.33 16.28
C ASN A 456 -0.92 7.16 15.88
N ARG A 457 -0.68 6.45 14.77
CA ARG A 457 0.65 6.20 14.24
C ARG A 457 1.35 7.49 13.83
N ILE A 458 0.69 8.36 13.05
CA ILE A 458 1.28 9.64 12.63
C ILE A 458 1.44 10.61 13.80
N THR A 459 0.48 10.64 14.74
CA THR A 459 0.51 11.55 15.89
C THR A 459 1.68 11.25 16.83
N SER A 460 1.90 9.97 17.19
CA SER A 460 3.06 9.57 17.99
C SER A 460 4.36 9.98 17.31
N MET A 461 4.49 9.71 16.00
CA MET A 461 5.70 10.04 15.25
C MET A 461 5.98 11.54 15.16
N VAL A 462 4.95 12.39 15.14
CA VAL A 462 5.13 13.85 15.15
C VAL A 462 5.43 14.37 16.55
N ASN A 463 4.87 13.76 17.60
CA ASN A 463 5.18 14.10 19.00
C ASN A 463 6.64 13.85 19.36
N ASP A 464 7.16 12.67 18.98
CA ASP A 464 8.49 12.20 19.38
C ASP A 464 9.61 12.82 18.52
N ARG A 465 9.25 13.54 17.45
CA ARG A 465 10.22 14.15 16.53
C ARG A 465 10.77 15.46 17.11
N SER A 466 12.09 15.56 17.18
CA SER A 466 12.82 16.77 17.54
C SER A 466 13.24 17.55 16.27
N ASP A 467 14.35 17.16 15.65
CA ASP A 467 14.89 17.78 14.46
C ASP A 467 15.00 16.79 13.30
N TRP A 468 14.67 17.25 12.11
CA TRP A 468 14.88 16.52 10.88
C TRP A 468 16.16 17.02 10.21
N CYS A 469 17.22 16.20 10.17
CA CYS A 469 18.41 16.50 9.38
C CYS A 469 18.06 16.49 7.88
N ILE A 470 18.06 17.66 7.25
CA ILE A 470 17.66 17.84 5.85
C ILE A 470 18.84 17.95 4.89
N SER A 471 20.08 18.08 5.36
CA SER A 471 21.27 18.09 4.50
C SER A 471 21.84 16.69 4.26
N ARG A 472 22.43 16.48 3.08
CA ARG A 472 23.15 15.28 2.66
C ARG A 472 24.40 15.67 1.90
N GLN A 473 25.51 14.98 2.14
CA GLN A 473 26.81 15.23 1.49
C GLN A 473 26.87 14.50 0.15
N ARG A 474 25.96 14.84 -0.75
CA ARG A 474 25.75 14.17 -2.05
C ARG A 474 25.76 15.15 -3.20
N SER A 475 25.93 14.62 -4.41
CA SER A 475 25.95 15.44 -5.62
C SER A 475 24.61 15.41 -6.35
N TRP A 476 23.82 14.33 -6.24
CA TRP A 476 22.54 14.16 -6.91
C TRP A 476 21.34 14.43 -5.98
N GLY A 477 20.84 15.66 -6.09
CA GLY A 477 19.70 16.18 -5.34
C GLY A 477 19.58 17.69 -5.52
N VAL A 478 18.56 18.30 -4.93
CA VAL A 478 18.41 19.76 -4.90
C VAL A 478 19.42 20.33 -3.91
N PRO A 479 20.35 21.21 -4.31
CA PRO A 479 21.33 21.81 -3.39
C PRO A 479 20.64 22.71 -2.37
N ILE A 480 21.17 22.77 -1.15
CA ILE A 480 20.82 23.82 -0.20
C ILE A 480 21.45 25.12 -0.71
N PRO A 481 20.67 26.16 -1.03
CA PRO A 481 21.13 27.32 -1.80
C PRO A 481 21.86 28.34 -0.92
N VAL A 482 22.95 27.90 -0.29
CA VAL A 482 23.72 28.69 0.68
C VAL A 482 25.14 28.94 0.21
N PHE A 483 25.62 30.16 0.47
CA PHE A 483 27.02 30.51 0.33
C PHE A 483 27.66 30.59 1.72
N TYR A 484 28.92 30.20 1.82
CA TYR A 484 29.68 30.33 3.05
C TYR A 484 30.81 31.33 2.86
N ASP A 485 30.98 32.21 3.84
CA ASP A 485 32.18 33.01 3.96
C ASP A 485 33.42 32.11 4.13
N LYS A 486 34.49 32.40 3.40
CA LYS A 486 35.72 31.57 3.43
C LYS A 486 36.52 31.71 4.73
N GLU A 487 36.43 32.85 5.41
CA GLU A 487 37.18 33.14 6.62
C GLU A 487 36.39 32.72 7.86
N THR A 488 35.11 33.08 7.94
CA THR A 488 34.28 32.87 9.14
C THR A 488 33.45 31.60 9.09
N ASN A 489 33.28 30.98 7.91
CA ASN A 489 32.36 29.85 7.68
C ASN A 489 30.87 30.16 7.93
N GLU A 490 30.52 31.44 8.14
CA GLU A 490 29.14 31.89 8.31
C GLU A 490 28.33 31.73 7.02
N ALA A 491 27.05 31.42 7.17
CA ALA A 491 26.13 31.19 6.07
C ALA A 491 25.52 32.51 5.57
N LEU A 492 25.76 32.86 4.31
CA LEU A 492 25.03 33.88 3.59
C LEU A 492 23.76 33.25 3.00
N LEU A 493 22.63 33.51 3.67
CA LEU A 493 21.31 33.02 3.29
C LEU A 493 20.23 34.09 3.57
N THR A 494 20.03 34.98 2.60
CA THR A 494 19.05 36.10 2.64
C THR A 494 17.93 35.91 1.62
N GLU A 495 16.88 36.72 1.71
CA GLU A 495 15.74 36.67 0.77
C GLU A 495 16.21 36.88 -0.68
N GLU A 496 17.08 37.86 -0.89
CA GLU A 496 17.63 38.23 -2.20
C GLU A 496 18.45 37.08 -2.78
N THR A 497 19.31 36.46 -1.96
CA THR A 497 20.14 35.33 -2.42
C THR A 497 19.28 34.14 -2.80
N VAL A 498 18.29 33.77 -1.97
CA VAL A 498 17.45 32.60 -2.23
C VAL A 498 16.50 32.83 -3.38
N LYS A 499 15.90 34.03 -3.50
CA LYS A 499 15.04 34.40 -4.64
C LYS A 499 15.81 34.36 -5.95
N ASN A 500 17.03 34.89 -5.98
CA ASN A 500 17.87 34.83 -7.19
C ASN A 500 18.17 33.37 -7.60
N ILE A 501 18.52 32.51 -6.63
CA ILE A 501 18.74 31.07 -6.91
C ILE A 501 17.45 30.38 -7.36
N GLN A 502 16.31 30.70 -6.74
CA GLN A 502 15.02 30.16 -7.13
C GLN A 502 14.67 30.51 -8.59
N GLU A 503 14.91 31.76 -9.02
CA GLU A 503 14.71 32.19 -10.41
C GLU A 503 15.67 31.49 -11.37
N ILE A 504 16.92 31.26 -10.97
CA ILE A 504 17.89 30.50 -11.76
C ILE A 504 17.44 29.04 -11.91
N PHE A 505 17.00 28.40 -10.83
CA PHE A 505 16.54 27.01 -10.86
C PHE A 505 15.28 26.86 -11.69
N ALA A 506 14.34 27.81 -11.63
CA ALA A 506 13.14 27.79 -12.47
C ALA A 506 13.45 27.81 -13.97
N ARG A 507 14.59 28.42 -14.37
CA ARG A 507 15.00 28.52 -15.79
C ARG A 507 15.96 27.42 -16.25
N LYS A 508 16.85 26.96 -15.37
CA LYS A 508 17.99 26.10 -15.72
C LYS A 508 18.07 24.80 -14.92
N GLY A 509 17.22 24.63 -13.92
CA GLY A 509 17.29 23.54 -12.94
C GLY A 509 18.47 23.66 -11.97
N ALA A 510 18.54 22.73 -11.01
CA ALA A 510 19.53 22.69 -9.94
C ALA A 510 20.96 22.43 -10.43
N ASN A 511 21.13 21.90 -11.65
CA ASN A 511 22.46 21.76 -12.26
C ASN A 511 23.16 23.12 -12.41
N ALA A 512 22.41 24.21 -12.54
CA ALA A 512 22.96 25.56 -12.57
C ALA A 512 23.85 25.87 -11.35
N TRP A 513 23.52 25.34 -10.16
CA TRP A 513 24.35 25.49 -8.97
C TRP A 513 25.75 24.92 -9.14
N TRP A 514 25.88 23.84 -9.89
CA TRP A 514 27.15 23.14 -10.12
C TRP A 514 27.91 23.72 -11.32
N GLU A 515 27.19 24.14 -12.37
CA GLU A 515 27.75 24.65 -13.62
C GLU A 515 28.19 26.12 -13.54
N MET A 516 27.45 26.96 -12.81
CA MET A 516 27.67 28.40 -12.81
C MET A 516 28.75 28.84 -11.79
N SER A 517 29.44 29.93 -12.13
CA SER A 517 30.36 30.63 -11.23
C SER A 517 29.59 31.31 -10.08
N ILE A 518 30.27 31.52 -8.95
CA ILE A 518 29.68 32.17 -7.77
C ILE A 518 29.15 33.57 -8.11
N GLU A 519 29.91 34.35 -8.88
CA GLU A 519 29.52 35.68 -9.38
C GLU A 519 28.16 35.66 -10.12
N LYS A 520 27.88 34.61 -10.89
CA LYS A 520 26.62 34.49 -11.65
C LYS A 520 25.45 33.99 -10.80
N LEU A 521 25.74 33.37 -9.65
CA LEU A 521 24.74 32.82 -8.73
C LEU A 521 24.36 33.83 -7.63
N LEU A 522 25.26 34.74 -7.29
CA LEU A 522 24.99 35.83 -6.35
C LEU A 522 24.13 36.93 -7.00
N PRO A 523 23.20 37.55 -6.25
CA PRO A 523 22.49 38.73 -6.71
C PRO A 523 23.44 39.95 -6.74
N GLU A 524 23.05 41.01 -7.45
CA GLU A 524 23.92 42.16 -7.79
C GLU A 524 24.69 42.72 -6.58
N GLU A 525 24.05 42.83 -5.43
CA GLU A 525 24.62 43.38 -4.20
C GLU A 525 25.87 42.62 -3.70
N TYR A 526 25.95 41.31 -3.94
CA TYR A 526 27.06 40.47 -3.48
C TYR A 526 28.05 40.08 -4.58
N LYS A 527 27.83 40.51 -5.84
CA LYS A 527 28.67 40.08 -6.96
C LYS A 527 30.12 40.56 -6.86
N GLN A 528 30.33 41.78 -6.37
CA GLN A 528 31.69 42.33 -6.20
C GLN A 528 32.49 41.51 -5.18
N ASP A 529 31.82 40.99 -4.15
CA ASP A 529 32.41 40.19 -3.08
C ASP A 529 32.41 38.68 -3.35
N HIS A 530 32.11 38.23 -4.58
CA HIS A 530 32.01 36.79 -4.89
C HIS A 530 33.26 35.97 -4.49
N HIS A 531 34.43 36.60 -4.47
CA HIS A 531 35.70 35.98 -4.12
C HIS A 531 35.80 35.61 -2.62
N ARG A 532 35.03 36.29 -1.76
CA ARG A 532 34.91 36.03 -0.31
C ARG A 532 34.10 34.76 0.00
N TYR A 533 33.25 34.33 -0.92
CA TYR A 533 32.31 33.24 -0.70
C TYR A 533 32.74 31.92 -1.36
N ARG A 534 32.26 30.81 -0.81
CA ARG A 534 32.27 29.47 -1.42
C ARG A 534 30.85 28.90 -1.45
N LYS A 535 30.54 28.04 -2.42
CA LYS A 535 29.23 27.37 -2.48
C LYS A 535 29.12 26.30 -1.40
N GLY A 536 27.94 26.17 -0.81
CA GLY A 536 27.55 24.92 -0.14
C GLY A 536 27.46 23.77 -1.14
N THR A 537 27.86 22.58 -0.69
CA THR A 537 27.85 21.36 -1.51
C THR A 537 26.81 20.35 -1.06
N ASP A 538 26.10 20.64 0.03
CA ASP A 538 25.05 19.76 0.54
C ASP A 538 23.80 19.82 -0.34
N THR A 539 23.17 18.68 -0.53
CA THR A 539 21.84 18.56 -1.12
C THR A 539 20.80 18.33 -0.03
N MET A 540 19.54 18.63 -0.34
CA MET A 540 18.41 18.32 0.51
C MET A 540 18.14 16.82 0.55
N ASP A 541 17.56 16.37 1.65
CA ASP A 541 17.00 15.04 1.83
C ASP A 541 15.86 14.79 0.82
N VAL A 542 15.80 13.59 0.24
CA VAL A 542 14.75 13.20 -0.71
C VAL A 542 13.35 13.16 -0.09
N TRP A 543 13.26 13.03 1.23
CA TRP A 543 11.99 13.21 1.93
C TRP A 543 11.52 14.68 1.91
N PHE A 544 12.43 15.64 1.77
CA PHE A 544 12.11 17.06 1.55
C PHE A 544 11.70 17.29 0.09
N ASP A 545 12.38 16.64 -0.86
CA ASP A 545 11.98 16.64 -2.26
C ASP A 545 10.52 16.17 -2.40
N SER A 546 10.23 14.92 -2.06
CA SER A 546 8.88 14.36 -2.14
C SER A 546 7.88 15.07 -1.22
N GLY A 547 8.31 15.47 -0.01
CA GLY A 547 7.50 16.21 0.96
C GLY A 547 7.12 17.62 0.51
N SER A 548 7.78 18.19 -0.50
CA SER A 548 7.42 19.49 -1.09
C SER A 548 6.61 19.37 -2.38
N SER A 549 6.21 18.15 -2.78
CA SER A 549 5.43 17.93 -4.02
C SER A 549 4.14 18.74 -4.08
N TRP A 550 3.49 19.00 -2.95
CA TRP A 550 2.30 19.85 -2.89
C TRP A 550 2.55 21.28 -3.36
N ALA A 551 3.78 21.80 -3.19
CA ALA A 551 4.13 23.18 -3.53
C ALA A 551 4.30 23.38 -5.04
N SER A 552 4.80 22.36 -5.74
CA SER A 552 4.96 22.38 -7.20
C SER A 552 3.68 21.94 -7.90
N VAL A 553 3.21 20.74 -7.58
CA VAL A 553 2.19 20.02 -8.37
C VAL A 553 0.81 20.60 -8.14
N ILE A 554 0.43 20.81 -6.88
CA ILE A 554 -0.95 21.19 -6.50
C ILE A 554 -1.20 22.67 -6.78
N LYS A 555 -0.24 23.56 -6.46
CA LYS A 555 -0.36 25.01 -6.73
C LYS A 555 -0.40 25.34 -8.23
N GLN A 556 0.25 24.57 -9.09
CA GLN A 556 0.25 24.81 -10.54
C GLN A 556 -1.05 24.32 -11.20
N GLN A 557 -1.59 23.17 -10.78
CA GLN A 557 -2.79 22.58 -11.38
C GLN A 557 -4.10 23.26 -10.99
N SER A 558 -4.21 23.69 -9.72
CA SER A 558 -5.45 24.26 -9.19
C SER A 558 -5.13 25.17 -8.02
N LYS A 559 -4.76 26.42 -8.31
CA LYS A 559 -4.61 27.46 -7.27
C LYS A 559 -5.84 27.57 -6.37
N SER A 560 -7.01 27.12 -6.85
CA SER A 560 -8.30 27.15 -6.15
C SER A 560 -8.63 25.92 -5.31
N LYS A 561 -7.94 24.78 -5.43
CA LYS A 561 -8.28 23.53 -4.69
C LYS A 561 -7.09 22.95 -3.93
N TYR A 562 -6.77 23.60 -2.82
CA TYR A 562 -5.84 23.13 -1.80
C TYR A 562 -6.49 23.30 -0.42
N PRO A 563 -6.51 22.27 0.46
CA PRO A 563 -5.86 20.96 0.32
C PRO A 563 -6.55 20.02 -0.69
N VAL A 564 -5.82 19.02 -1.19
CA VAL A 564 -6.38 18.02 -2.12
C VAL A 564 -7.29 17.02 -1.42
N ASP A 565 -8.08 16.28 -2.18
CA ASP A 565 -9.09 15.40 -1.61
C ASP A 565 -8.48 14.14 -0.99
N MET A 566 -7.43 13.56 -1.58
CA MET A 566 -6.84 12.32 -1.08
C MET A 566 -5.35 12.14 -1.36
N TYR A 567 -4.64 11.58 -0.37
CA TYR A 567 -3.37 10.86 -0.54
C TYR A 567 -3.60 9.36 -0.29
N LEU A 568 -2.91 8.50 -1.04
CA LEU A 568 -3.03 7.03 -0.90
C LEU A 568 -1.68 6.37 -1.07
N GLU A 569 -1.13 5.74 -0.02
CA GLU A 569 0.15 5.03 -0.08
C GLU A 569 0.26 3.84 0.90
N GLY A 570 1.38 3.13 0.86
CA GLY A 570 1.71 2.05 1.79
C GLY A 570 1.94 2.54 3.23
N SER A 571 1.81 1.61 4.18
CA SER A 571 1.89 1.91 5.62
C SER A 571 3.21 2.52 6.09
N ASP A 572 4.31 2.26 5.38
CA ASP A 572 5.62 2.88 5.56
C ASP A 572 5.60 4.40 5.40
N GLN A 573 4.68 4.95 4.61
CA GLN A 573 4.63 6.38 4.33
C GLN A 573 4.18 7.24 5.51
N HIS A 574 3.69 6.64 6.60
CA HIS A 574 3.51 7.34 7.89
C HIS A 574 4.82 7.88 8.45
N ARG A 575 5.96 7.25 8.13
CA ARG A 575 7.31 7.72 8.48
C ARG A 575 8.02 8.42 7.33
N GLY A 576 7.41 8.40 6.15
CA GLY A 576 7.95 8.94 4.91
C GLY A 576 7.09 10.08 4.41
N TRP A 577 6.48 9.88 3.24
CA TRP A 577 5.85 10.94 2.47
C TRP A 577 4.65 11.61 3.12
N PHE A 578 3.81 10.88 3.87
CA PHE A 578 2.67 11.49 4.58
C PHE A 578 3.15 12.49 5.63
N GLN A 579 4.19 12.12 6.38
CA GLN A 579 4.77 12.95 7.42
C GLN A 579 5.54 14.13 6.82
N SER A 580 6.43 13.89 5.86
CA SER A 580 7.21 14.98 5.26
C SER A 580 6.31 16.00 4.57
N SER A 581 5.28 15.54 3.83
CA SER A 581 4.28 16.42 3.22
C SER A 581 3.48 17.20 4.26
N LEU A 582 3.04 16.56 5.34
CA LEU A 582 2.33 17.22 6.43
C LEU A 582 3.18 18.33 7.06
N LEU A 583 4.43 18.02 7.42
CA LEU A 583 5.28 18.94 8.17
C LEU A 583 5.67 20.15 7.33
N THR A 584 6.09 19.96 6.08
CA THR A 584 6.42 21.09 5.17
C THR A 584 5.18 21.93 4.89
N SER A 585 4.03 21.31 4.67
CA SER A 585 2.75 21.96 4.42
C SER A 585 2.26 22.79 5.60
N VAL A 586 2.31 22.24 6.81
CA VAL A 586 1.90 22.97 8.02
C VAL A 586 2.89 24.09 8.34
N ALA A 587 4.19 23.85 8.20
CA ALA A 587 5.19 24.88 8.41
C ALA A 587 4.99 26.09 7.48
N VAL A 588 4.61 25.87 6.21
CA VAL A 588 4.42 26.94 5.23
C VAL A 588 3.00 27.51 5.26
N ASN A 589 1.96 26.67 5.19
CA ASN A 589 0.56 27.07 4.99
C ASN A 589 -0.34 26.89 6.23
N GLY A 590 0.14 26.26 7.31
CA GLY A 590 -0.63 26.04 8.54
C GLY A 590 -1.67 24.91 8.49
N ILE A 591 -1.80 24.21 7.35
CA ILE A 591 -2.77 23.11 7.15
C ILE A 591 -2.11 21.87 6.55
N ALA A 592 -2.74 20.71 6.71
CA ALA A 592 -2.33 19.48 6.01
C ALA A 592 -2.58 19.62 4.50
N PRO A 593 -1.77 18.98 3.62
CA PRO A 593 -1.93 19.12 2.18
C PRO A 593 -3.06 18.24 1.61
N TYR A 594 -3.67 17.39 2.44
CA TYR A 594 -4.70 16.41 2.09
C TYR A 594 -5.87 16.46 3.06
N LYS A 595 -7.08 16.13 2.58
CA LYS A 595 -8.29 15.96 3.41
C LYS A 595 -8.45 14.51 3.89
N THR A 596 -8.09 13.54 3.06
CA THR A 596 -8.18 12.11 3.38
C THR A 596 -6.85 11.41 3.13
N VAL A 597 -6.45 10.49 4.01
CA VAL A 597 -5.31 9.59 3.82
C VAL A 597 -5.81 8.15 3.85
N LEU A 598 -5.63 7.44 2.75
CA LEU A 598 -5.88 6.01 2.66
C LEU A 598 -4.55 5.26 2.69
N THR A 599 -4.45 4.25 3.56
CA THR A 599 -3.24 3.46 3.74
C THR A 599 -3.50 2.00 3.40
N HIS A 600 -2.54 1.37 2.71
CA HIS A 600 -2.53 -0.07 2.50
C HIS A 600 -1.31 -0.77 3.13
N GLY A 601 -1.43 -2.06 3.41
CA GLY A 601 -0.34 -2.92 3.87
C GLY A 601 0.65 -3.30 2.76
N PHE A 602 1.62 -4.12 3.12
CA PHE A 602 2.62 -4.67 2.20
C PHE A 602 2.09 -5.90 1.45
N VAL A 603 2.71 -6.19 0.30
CA VAL A 603 2.46 -7.43 -0.41
C VAL A 603 3.50 -8.47 0.00
N LEU A 604 3.04 -9.63 0.44
CA LEU A 604 3.85 -10.78 0.85
C LEU A 604 3.66 -11.96 -0.11
N ASP A 605 4.57 -12.92 -0.06
CA ASP A 605 4.41 -14.17 -0.81
C ASP A 605 3.26 -15.03 -0.27
N GLN A 606 2.94 -16.14 -0.95
CA GLN A 606 1.84 -17.03 -0.55
C GLN A 606 2.02 -17.65 0.85
N GLN A 607 3.23 -17.63 1.41
CA GLN A 607 3.56 -18.11 2.76
C GLN A 607 3.63 -16.98 3.80
N GLY A 608 3.28 -15.73 3.43
CA GLY A 608 3.34 -14.58 4.34
C GLY A 608 4.76 -14.06 4.59
N ARG A 609 5.74 -14.40 3.75
CA ARG A 609 7.11 -13.90 3.87
C ARG A 609 7.33 -12.67 3.00
N LYS A 610 8.18 -11.77 3.47
CA LYS A 610 8.62 -10.62 2.69
C LYS A 610 9.30 -11.10 1.40
N MET A 611 8.92 -10.51 0.26
CA MET A 611 9.52 -10.86 -1.02
C MET A 611 10.96 -10.34 -1.11
N SER A 612 11.89 -11.21 -1.50
CA SER A 612 13.29 -10.85 -1.72
C SER A 612 13.91 -11.69 -2.84
N LYS A 613 14.87 -11.09 -3.55
CA LYS A 613 15.58 -11.79 -4.64
C LYS A 613 16.37 -13.00 -4.15
N SER A 614 16.92 -12.95 -2.93
CA SER A 614 17.67 -14.06 -2.34
C SER A 614 16.79 -15.26 -2.00
N LEU A 615 15.52 -15.03 -1.63
CA LEU A 615 14.54 -16.09 -1.38
C LEU A 615 13.88 -16.62 -2.66
N GLY A 616 14.09 -15.95 -3.80
CA GLY A 616 13.51 -16.35 -5.09
C GLY A 616 11.98 -16.27 -5.16
N ASN A 617 11.33 -15.60 -4.19
CA ASN A 617 9.88 -15.50 -4.04
C ASN A 617 9.30 -14.19 -4.62
N VAL A 618 10.05 -13.46 -5.45
CA VAL A 618 9.61 -12.20 -6.04
C VAL A 618 8.67 -12.47 -7.22
N ILE A 619 7.49 -11.86 -7.17
CA ILE A 619 6.52 -11.91 -8.26
C ILE A 619 6.54 -10.57 -9.02
N ASN A 620 6.77 -10.62 -10.33
CA ASN A 620 6.75 -9.45 -11.20
C ASN A 620 5.35 -9.27 -11.82
N PRO A 621 4.71 -8.09 -11.68
CA PRO A 621 3.42 -7.81 -12.31
C PRO A 621 3.40 -8.09 -13.82
N ASP A 622 4.50 -7.82 -14.53
CA ASP A 622 4.58 -8.03 -15.99
C ASP A 622 4.44 -9.51 -16.37
N VAL A 623 5.00 -10.41 -15.56
CA VAL A 623 4.91 -11.87 -15.76
C VAL A 623 3.48 -12.36 -15.55
N ILE A 624 2.72 -11.77 -14.62
CA ILE A 624 1.29 -12.10 -14.44
C ILE A 624 0.49 -11.68 -15.68
N ILE A 625 0.77 -10.49 -16.21
CA ILE A 625 0.00 -9.90 -17.31
C ILE A 625 0.31 -10.61 -18.63
N ASN A 626 1.59 -10.75 -18.97
CA ASN A 626 2.06 -11.22 -20.27
C ASN A 626 2.41 -12.72 -20.29
N GLY A 627 2.48 -13.35 -19.11
CA GLY A 627 2.97 -14.72 -18.93
C GLY A 627 4.50 -14.77 -18.85
N GLY A 628 5.01 -15.82 -18.21
CA GLY A 628 6.44 -16.07 -18.12
C GLY A 628 6.98 -16.92 -19.27
N ASN A 629 8.26 -17.28 -19.18
CA ASN A 629 8.94 -18.12 -20.18
C ASN A 629 8.27 -19.50 -20.31
N ASN A 630 7.72 -20.02 -19.20
CA ASN A 630 6.95 -21.26 -19.19
C ASN A 630 5.46 -20.97 -18.98
N LYS A 631 4.73 -20.74 -20.08
CA LYS A 631 3.29 -20.42 -20.05
C LYS A 631 2.38 -21.49 -19.41
N LYS A 632 2.88 -22.71 -19.17
CA LYS A 632 2.13 -23.73 -18.40
C LYS A 632 2.18 -23.48 -16.90
N LYS A 633 3.30 -22.92 -16.40
CA LYS A 633 3.48 -22.56 -14.98
C LYS A 633 3.09 -21.10 -14.71
N GLU A 634 3.40 -20.22 -15.64
CA GLU A 634 3.18 -18.78 -15.55
C GLU A 634 2.32 -18.33 -16.74
N PRO A 635 1.01 -18.68 -16.75
CA PRO A 635 0.14 -18.29 -17.84
C PRO A 635 -0.08 -16.78 -17.85
N ALA A 636 -0.37 -16.23 -19.02
CA ALA A 636 -0.74 -14.83 -19.16
C ALA A 636 -2.16 -14.62 -18.66
N TYR A 637 -2.29 -14.03 -17.47
CA TYR A 637 -3.57 -13.76 -16.85
C TYR A 637 -4.21 -12.45 -17.34
N GLY A 638 -3.39 -11.48 -17.77
CA GLY A 638 -3.84 -10.12 -18.10
C GLY A 638 -3.92 -9.18 -16.90
N ALA A 639 -4.06 -7.89 -17.19
CA ALA A 639 -4.16 -6.84 -16.18
C ALA A 639 -5.44 -6.94 -15.36
N ASP A 640 -6.58 -7.31 -15.97
CA ASP A 640 -7.85 -7.38 -15.23
C ASP A 640 -7.86 -8.46 -14.14
N VAL A 641 -7.16 -9.58 -14.33
CA VAL A 641 -7.03 -10.61 -13.27
C VAL A 641 -6.22 -10.08 -12.10
N LEU A 642 -5.16 -9.33 -12.36
CA LEU A 642 -4.36 -8.67 -11.32
C LEU A 642 -5.18 -7.61 -10.57
N ARG A 643 -6.01 -6.85 -11.29
CA ARG A 643 -6.93 -5.87 -10.70
C ARG A 643 -8.01 -6.55 -9.86
N LEU A 644 -8.57 -7.67 -10.32
CA LEU A 644 -9.53 -8.44 -9.55
C LEU A 644 -8.94 -8.96 -8.24
N TRP A 645 -7.67 -9.38 -8.24
CA TRP A 645 -6.94 -9.72 -7.01
C TRP A 645 -6.81 -8.53 -6.07
N VAL A 646 -6.45 -7.34 -6.57
CA VAL A 646 -6.42 -6.13 -5.72
C VAL A 646 -7.77 -5.83 -5.09
N SER A 647 -8.87 -6.05 -5.82
CA SER A 647 -10.21 -5.87 -5.26
C SER A 647 -10.61 -6.96 -4.27
N SER A 648 -10.01 -8.15 -4.29
CA SER A 648 -10.45 -9.27 -3.44
C SER A 648 -9.80 -9.27 -2.05
N VAL A 649 -8.69 -8.55 -1.88
CA VAL A 649 -7.92 -8.52 -0.63
C VAL A 649 -8.36 -7.38 0.30
N ASP A 650 -8.23 -7.59 1.61
CA ASP A 650 -8.28 -6.50 2.58
C ASP A 650 -6.93 -5.79 2.60
N TYR A 651 -6.82 -4.73 1.80
CA TYR A 651 -5.59 -3.96 1.66
C TYR A 651 -5.19 -3.22 2.94
N SER A 652 -6.05 -3.09 3.96
CA SER A 652 -5.70 -2.38 5.20
C SER A 652 -4.63 -3.12 6.02
N SER A 653 -4.49 -4.43 5.78
CA SER A 653 -3.45 -5.30 6.31
C SER A 653 -2.46 -5.74 5.22
N ASP A 654 -1.40 -6.45 5.61
CA ASP A 654 -0.52 -7.09 4.63
C ASP A 654 -1.28 -8.17 3.83
N VAL A 655 -1.06 -8.19 2.51
CA VAL A 655 -1.83 -9.02 1.57
C VAL A 655 -0.95 -10.07 0.90
N LEU A 656 -1.53 -11.22 0.60
CA LEU A 656 -0.83 -12.36 0.01
C LEU A 656 -1.03 -12.43 -1.50
N VAL A 657 0.02 -12.82 -2.21
CA VAL A 657 -0.06 -13.16 -3.64
C VAL A 657 0.79 -14.39 -3.96
N GLY A 658 0.28 -15.21 -4.87
CA GLY A 658 0.95 -16.43 -5.34
C GLY A 658 0.17 -17.14 -6.43
N GLU A 659 0.76 -18.20 -6.98
CA GLU A 659 0.20 -18.96 -8.10
C GLU A 659 -1.21 -19.51 -7.80
N THR A 660 -1.41 -20.06 -6.60
CA THR A 660 -2.72 -20.63 -6.22
C THR A 660 -3.81 -19.57 -6.15
N ILE A 661 -3.48 -18.40 -5.58
CA ILE A 661 -4.39 -17.27 -5.44
C ILE A 661 -4.74 -16.74 -6.84
N LEU A 662 -3.74 -16.49 -7.69
CA LEU A 662 -3.96 -15.98 -9.05
C LEU A 662 -4.79 -16.94 -9.90
N LYS A 663 -4.60 -18.26 -9.75
CA LYS A 663 -5.44 -19.26 -10.41
C LYS A 663 -6.90 -19.17 -9.98
N GLN A 664 -7.18 -19.04 -8.68
CA GLN A 664 -8.55 -18.88 -8.16
C GLN A 664 -9.20 -17.60 -8.69
N ILE A 665 -8.47 -16.48 -8.69
CA ILE A 665 -8.96 -15.20 -9.22
C ILE A 665 -9.24 -15.29 -10.73
N SER A 666 -8.38 -15.97 -11.49
CA SER A 666 -8.59 -16.24 -12.92
C SER A 666 -9.84 -17.09 -13.18
N ASP A 667 -10.14 -18.07 -12.32
CA ASP A 667 -11.36 -18.85 -12.42
C ASP A 667 -12.62 -18.01 -12.18
N VAL A 668 -12.58 -17.07 -11.23
CA VAL A 668 -13.68 -16.12 -10.99
C VAL A 668 -13.84 -15.16 -12.17
N TYR A 669 -12.74 -14.59 -12.67
CA TYR A 669 -12.73 -13.76 -13.88
C TYR A 669 -13.40 -14.46 -15.07
N ARG A 670 -13.06 -15.73 -15.30
CA ARG A 670 -13.66 -16.55 -16.37
C ARG A 670 -15.15 -16.78 -16.18
N LYS A 671 -15.61 -16.98 -14.94
CA LYS A 671 -17.06 -17.14 -14.64
C LYS A 671 -17.84 -15.86 -14.91
N ILE A 672 -17.28 -14.70 -14.55
CA ILE A 672 -17.89 -13.39 -14.87
C ILE A 672 -17.98 -13.22 -16.39
N ARG A 673 -16.87 -13.46 -17.11
CA ARG A 673 -16.84 -13.36 -18.58
C ARG A 673 -17.84 -14.29 -19.27
N ASN A 674 -17.95 -15.54 -18.82
CA ASN A 674 -18.89 -16.51 -19.39
C ASN A 674 -20.36 -16.11 -19.13
N THR A 675 -20.64 -15.53 -17.97
CA THR A 675 -21.96 -14.97 -17.64
C THR A 675 -22.28 -13.83 -18.60
N ALA A 676 -21.36 -12.88 -18.77
CA ALA A 676 -21.52 -11.78 -19.73
C ALA A 676 -21.71 -12.28 -21.18
N ARG A 677 -20.95 -13.29 -21.60
CA ARG A 677 -21.10 -13.91 -22.92
C ARG A 677 -22.50 -14.52 -23.12
N PHE A 678 -23.04 -15.19 -22.11
CA PHE A 678 -24.38 -15.75 -22.17
C PHE A 678 -25.43 -14.64 -22.31
N LEU A 679 -25.29 -13.56 -21.53
CA LEU A 679 -26.18 -12.40 -21.61
C LEU A 679 -26.17 -11.79 -23.03
N LEU A 680 -24.98 -11.44 -23.55
CA LEU A 680 -24.81 -10.88 -24.89
C LEU A 680 -25.34 -11.81 -26.00
N GLY A 681 -25.03 -13.11 -25.91
CA GLY A 681 -25.45 -14.10 -26.90
C GLY A 681 -26.97 -14.17 -27.08
N ASN A 682 -27.72 -13.93 -26.01
CA ASN A 682 -29.17 -13.96 -26.03
C ASN A 682 -29.81 -12.61 -26.40
N LEU A 683 -29.03 -11.59 -26.78
CA LEU A 683 -29.50 -10.26 -27.16
C LEU A 683 -29.28 -9.93 -28.65
N HIS A 684 -28.76 -10.86 -29.45
CA HIS A 684 -28.42 -10.62 -30.86
C HIS A 684 -29.58 -10.11 -31.73
N ASP A 685 -30.81 -10.43 -31.37
CA ASP A 685 -32.05 -10.06 -32.07
C ASP A 685 -32.98 -9.16 -31.23
N PHE A 686 -32.44 -8.51 -30.19
CA PHE A 686 -33.18 -7.62 -29.29
C PHE A 686 -32.88 -6.15 -29.60
N ASP A 687 -33.91 -5.37 -29.85
CA ASP A 687 -33.84 -3.91 -30.03
C ASP A 687 -34.48 -3.22 -28.80
N PRO A 688 -33.68 -2.62 -27.88
CA PRO A 688 -34.22 -2.01 -26.66
C PRO A 688 -35.28 -0.93 -26.89
N GLN A 689 -35.31 -0.28 -28.06
CA GLN A 689 -36.31 0.75 -28.34
C GLN A 689 -37.68 0.16 -28.70
N LYS A 690 -37.73 -1.11 -29.13
CA LYS A 690 -38.97 -1.76 -29.62
C LYS A 690 -39.41 -2.91 -28.74
N ASP A 691 -38.45 -3.69 -28.25
CA ASP A 691 -38.69 -4.99 -27.64
C ASP A 691 -38.74 -4.92 -26.10
N THR A 692 -38.36 -3.78 -25.50
CA THR A 692 -38.37 -3.60 -24.05
C THR A 692 -39.79 -3.70 -23.47
N VAL A 693 -39.95 -4.51 -22.42
CA VAL A 693 -41.20 -4.66 -21.68
C VAL A 693 -41.19 -3.76 -20.44
N SER A 694 -42.29 -3.04 -20.18
CA SER A 694 -42.41 -2.18 -19.00
C SER A 694 -42.42 -2.98 -17.70
N TYR A 695 -41.92 -2.39 -16.61
CA TYR A 695 -41.74 -3.07 -15.33
C TYR A 695 -43.04 -3.72 -14.80
N GLU A 696 -44.18 -3.05 -14.94
CA GLU A 696 -45.49 -3.51 -14.47
C GLU A 696 -45.99 -4.74 -15.22
N LYS A 697 -45.53 -4.92 -16.47
CA LYS A 697 -45.88 -6.06 -17.30
C LYS A 697 -44.91 -7.22 -17.14
N LEU A 698 -43.78 -7.02 -16.47
CA LEU A 698 -42.79 -8.10 -16.31
C LEU A 698 -43.34 -9.21 -15.38
N PRO A 699 -43.04 -10.48 -15.71
CA PRO A 699 -43.21 -11.60 -14.79
C PRO A 699 -42.57 -11.33 -13.42
N GLU A 700 -43.07 -11.98 -12.38
CA GLU A 700 -42.55 -11.81 -11.02
C GLU A 700 -41.10 -12.27 -10.90
N LEU A 701 -40.71 -13.35 -11.59
CA LEU A 701 -39.29 -13.77 -11.67
C LEU A 701 -38.39 -12.65 -12.22
N ASP A 702 -38.87 -11.93 -13.22
CA ASP A 702 -38.14 -10.86 -13.89
C ASP A 702 -38.04 -9.62 -13.01
N ARG A 703 -39.14 -9.24 -12.36
CA ARG A 703 -39.16 -8.16 -11.36
C ARG A 703 -38.24 -8.46 -10.18
N TYR A 704 -38.22 -9.70 -9.70
CA TYR A 704 -37.27 -10.14 -8.66
C TYR A 704 -35.82 -10.01 -9.11
N MET A 705 -35.49 -10.40 -10.34
CA MET A 705 -34.12 -10.28 -10.83
C MET A 705 -33.69 -8.81 -10.99
N LEU A 706 -34.59 -7.94 -11.45
CA LEU A 706 -34.34 -6.49 -11.46
C LEU A 706 -34.13 -5.92 -10.06
N ASN A 707 -34.92 -6.39 -9.08
CA ASN A 707 -34.72 -6.06 -7.67
C ASN A 707 -33.33 -6.51 -7.19
N ARG A 708 -32.89 -7.72 -7.53
CA ARG A 708 -31.55 -8.19 -7.15
C ARG A 708 -30.43 -7.37 -7.79
N ILE A 709 -30.59 -6.94 -9.05
CA ILE A 709 -29.64 -6.03 -9.70
C ILE A 709 -29.56 -4.69 -8.95
N ALA A 710 -30.71 -4.17 -8.50
CA ALA A 710 -30.78 -2.95 -7.68
C ALA A 710 -30.01 -3.10 -6.36
N GLU A 711 -30.20 -4.21 -5.64
CA GLU A 711 -29.50 -4.50 -4.39
C GLU A 711 -27.97 -4.61 -4.62
N VAL A 712 -27.53 -5.36 -5.64
CA VAL A 712 -26.10 -5.49 -5.97
C VAL A 712 -25.49 -4.14 -6.32
N SER A 713 -26.21 -3.31 -7.07
CA SER A 713 -25.79 -1.95 -7.40
C SER A 713 -25.56 -1.09 -6.14
N LYS A 714 -26.43 -1.19 -5.13
CA LYS A 714 -26.23 -0.52 -3.83
C LYS A 714 -25.04 -1.09 -3.06
N GLU A 715 -24.90 -2.42 -3.00
CA GLU A 715 -23.77 -3.11 -2.35
C GLU A 715 -22.43 -2.66 -2.95
N VAL A 716 -22.34 -2.63 -4.28
CA VAL A 716 -21.15 -2.20 -5.02
C VAL A 716 -20.88 -0.71 -4.81
N THR A 717 -21.90 0.15 -4.90
CA THR A 717 -21.74 1.60 -4.66
C THR A 717 -21.18 1.85 -3.26
N LYS A 718 -21.76 1.21 -2.24
CA LYS A 718 -21.29 1.30 -0.85
C LYS A 718 -19.84 0.81 -0.69
N ALA A 719 -19.45 -0.25 -1.40
CA ALA A 719 -18.07 -0.76 -1.38
C ALA A 719 -17.07 0.29 -1.88
N PHE A 720 -17.40 1.04 -2.93
CA PHE A 720 -16.54 2.13 -3.44
C PHE A 720 -16.56 3.36 -2.54
N GLU A 721 -17.73 3.78 -2.03
CA GLU A 721 -17.85 4.94 -1.14
C GLU A 721 -17.10 4.77 0.18
N THR A 722 -17.07 3.54 0.69
CA THR A 722 -16.35 3.20 1.93
C THR A 722 -14.95 2.65 1.66
N PHE A 723 -14.53 2.57 0.41
CA PHE A 723 -13.26 1.98 -0.04
C PHE A 723 -13.04 0.51 0.37
N HIS A 724 -14.09 -0.26 0.68
CA HIS A 724 -13.99 -1.69 0.98
C HIS A 724 -14.20 -2.54 -0.29
N PHE A 725 -13.18 -2.59 -1.16
CA PHE A 725 -13.29 -3.24 -2.48
C PHE A 725 -13.51 -4.75 -2.41
N SER A 726 -13.15 -5.42 -1.30
CA SER A 726 -13.45 -6.85 -1.08
C SER A 726 -14.94 -7.15 -1.09
N ASN A 727 -15.77 -6.20 -0.63
CA ASN A 727 -17.23 -6.31 -0.70
C ASN A 727 -17.73 -6.23 -2.14
N PHE A 728 -17.12 -5.38 -2.98
CA PHE A 728 -17.40 -5.35 -4.42
C PHE A 728 -17.10 -6.72 -5.05
N TYR A 729 -15.92 -7.29 -4.76
CA TYR A 729 -15.52 -8.59 -5.30
C TYR A 729 -16.53 -9.69 -4.94
N GLN A 730 -16.93 -9.76 -3.67
CA GLN A 730 -17.91 -10.74 -3.18
C GLN A 730 -19.29 -10.54 -3.84
N ALA A 731 -19.78 -9.30 -3.90
CA ALA A 731 -21.08 -8.97 -4.49
C ALA A 731 -21.16 -9.37 -5.97
N ILE A 732 -20.15 -9.00 -6.77
CA ILE A 732 -20.11 -9.33 -8.20
C ILE A 732 -19.97 -10.83 -8.44
N GLN A 733 -19.09 -11.50 -7.69
CA GLN A 733 -18.90 -12.95 -7.80
C GLN A 733 -20.21 -13.69 -7.49
N ASN A 734 -20.86 -13.35 -6.37
CA ASN A 734 -22.13 -13.97 -5.96
C ASN A 734 -23.23 -13.68 -6.97
N PHE A 735 -23.34 -12.44 -7.46
CA PHE A 735 -24.34 -12.07 -8.44
C PHE A 735 -24.19 -12.88 -9.75
N CYS A 736 -22.97 -12.96 -10.31
CA CYS A 736 -22.74 -13.68 -11.55
C CYS A 736 -22.97 -15.20 -11.41
N ILE A 737 -22.51 -15.79 -10.31
CA ILE A 737 -22.53 -17.25 -10.13
C ILE A 737 -23.86 -17.71 -9.56
N VAL A 738 -24.29 -17.15 -8.44
CA VAL A 738 -25.41 -17.65 -7.64
C VAL A 738 -26.74 -17.12 -8.19
N ASP A 739 -26.84 -15.82 -8.45
CA ASP A 739 -28.11 -15.20 -8.84
C ASP A 739 -28.39 -15.35 -10.35
N LEU A 740 -27.38 -15.08 -11.19
CA LEU A 740 -27.50 -15.21 -12.63
C LEU A 740 -27.30 -16.65 -13.09
N SER A 741 -26.07 -17.17 -13.06
CA SER A 741 -25.73 -18.45 -13.71
C SER A 741 -26.52 -19.64 -13.15
N ASN A 742 -26.51 -19.84 -11.83
CA ASN A 742 -27.10 -21.03 -11.21
C ASN A 742 -28.62 -20.95 -11.06
N PHE A 743 -29.21 -19.75 -11.16
CA PHE A 743 -30.63 -19.56 -10.90
C PHE A 743 -31.37 -18.99 -12.11
N TYR A 744 -31.20 -17.69 -12.38
CA TYR A 744 -32.04 -16.98 -13.36
C TYR A 744 -31.75 -17.38 -14.80
N LEU A 745 -30.48 -17.43 -15.20
CA LEU A 745 -30.08 -17.81 -16.56
C LEU A 745 -30.38 -19.28 -16.86
N ASP A 746 -30.33 -20.13 -15.84
CA ASP A 746 -30.68 -21.55 -15.99
C ASP A 746 -32.17 -21.74 -16.25
N ILE A 747 -33.03 -21.05 -15.49
CA ILE A 747 -34.48 -20.98 -15.76
C ILE A 747 -34.76 -20.34 -17.12
N ALA A 748 -34.04 -19.27 -17.45
CA ALA A 748 -34.27 -18.49 -18.65
C ALA A 748 -34.01 -19.26 -19.95
N LYS A 749 -33.15 -20.28 -19.96
CA LYS A 749 -32.83 -21.08 -21.17
C LYS A 749 -34.10 -21.61 -21.84
N ASP A 750 -35.04 -22.13 -21.07
CA ASP A 750 -36.29 -22.67 -21.62
C ASP A 750 -37.03 -21.60 -22.43
N ARG A 751 -37.29 -20.43 -21.85
CA ARG A 751 -38.01 -19.36 -22.56
C ARG A 751 -37.19 -18.66 -23.65
N LEU A 752 -35.88 -18.53 -23.49
CA LEU A 752 -35.01 -17.91 -24.50
C LEU A 752 -34.94 -18.77 -25.76
N TYR A 753 -34.79 -20.09 -25.57
CA TYR A 753 -34.50 -21.03 -26.65
C TYR A 753 -35.79 -21.55 -27.31
N ILE A 754 -36.81 -21.86 -26.52
CA ILE A 754 -37.99 -22.59 -26.97
C ILE A 754 -39.11 -21.66 -27.45
N SER A 755 -39.25 -20.46 -26.91
CA SER A 755 -40.34 -19.55 -27.30
C SER A 755 -40.18 -19.03 -28.74
N SER A 756 -41.26 -18.50 -29.33
CA SER A 756 -41.14 -17.80 -30.61
C SER A 756 -40.30 -16.53 -30.45
N PRO A 757 -39.55 -16.07 -31.49
CA PRO A 757 -38.58 -14.98 -31.36
C PRO A 757 -39.15 -13.68 -30.76
N ASN A 758 -40.39 -13.32 -31.13
CA ASN A 758 -41.06 -12.09 -30.71
C ASN A 758 -42.08 -12.29 -29.58
N SER A 759 -42.16 -13.49 -28.99
CA SER A 759 -43.11 -13.73 -27.89
C SER A 759 -42.83 -12.84 -26.68
N PHE A 760 -43.88 -12.43 -25.99
CA PHE A 760 -43.79 -11.74 -24.70
C PHE A 760 -42.90 -12.51 -23.70
N ARG A 761 -43.04 -13.84 -23.64
CA ARG A 761 -42.25 -14.73 -22.77
C ARG A 761 -40.74 -14.63 -23.02
N ARG A 762 -40.31 -14.36 -24.26
CA ARG A 762 -38.89 -14.15 -24.60
C ARG A 762 -38.45 -12.70 -24.43
N ARG A 763 -39.26 -11.73 -24.87
CA ARG A 763 -38.91 -10.29 -24.81
C ARG A 763 -38.85 -9.75 -23.38
N SER A 764 -39.71 -10.23 -22.48
CA SER A 764 -39.61 -9.93 -21.03
C SER A 764 -38.26 -10.38 -20.45
N CYS A 765 -37.85 -11.61 -20.76
CA CYS A 765 -36.53 -12.13 -20.35
C CYS A 765 -35.39 -11.26 -20.90
N GLN A 766 -35.38 -10.99 -22.22
CA GLN A 766 -34.32 -10.22 -22.88
C GLN A 766 -34.23 -8.79 -22.35
N THR A 767 -35.36 -8.18 -21.95
CA THR A 767 -35.37 -6.89 -21.26
C THR A 767 -34.51 -6.93 -19.99
N VAL A 768 -34.69 -7.94 -19.15
CA VAL A 768 -33.88 -8.12 -17.93
C VAL A 768 -32.43 -8.46 -18.27
N LEU A 769 -32.16 -9.29 -19.29
CA LEU A 769 -30.77 -9.60 -19.69
C LEU A 769 -30.02 -8.35 -20.16
N PHE A 770 -30.69 -7.48 -20.92
CA PHE A 770 -30.14 -6.21 -21.38
C PHE A 770 -29.81 -5.29 -20.20
N LEU A 771 -30.73 -5.13 -19.25
CA LEU A 771 -30.49 -4.35 -18.04
C LEU A 771 -29.39 -4.96 -17.17
N ALA A 772 -29.33 -6.29 -17.06
CA ALA A 772 -28.31 -7.00 -16.30
C ALA A 772 -26.91 -6.77 -16.88
N ILE A 773 -26.72 -6.94 -18.20
CA ILE A 773 -25.40 -6.76 -18.83
C ILE A 773 -24.95 -5.30 -18.82
N LYS A 774 -25.88 -4.36 -19.02
CA LYS A 774 -25.59 -2.91 -18.96
C LYS A 774 -25.14 -2.50 -17.55
N ASN A 775 -25.85 -2.92 -16.51
CA ASN A 775 -25.47 -2.58 -15.13
C ASN A 775 -24.21 -3.33 -14.70
N LEU A 776 -24.04 -4.59 -15.10
CA LEU A 776 -22.84 -5.37 -14.80
C LEU A 776 -21.59 -4.72 -15.39
N SER A 777 -21.63 -4.29 -16.66
CA SER A 777 -20.47 -3.65 -17.31
C SER A 777 -20.10 -2.34 -16.62
N THR A 778 -21.06 -1.50 -16.24
CA THR A 778 -20.81 -0.27 -15.47
C THR A 778 -20.24 -0.56 -14.08
N MET A 779 -20.84 -1.50 -13.32
CA MET A 779 -20.39 -1.82 -11.96
C MET A 779 -18.96 -2.34 -11.93
N ILE A 780 -18.57 -3.17 -12.91
CA ILE A 780 -17.22 -3.75 -12.93
C ILE A 780 -16.17 -2.83 -13.56
N ALA A 781 -16.56 -1.76 -14.27
CA ALA A 781 -15.65 -0.90 -15.04
C ALA A 781 -14.46 -0.32 -14.26
N PRO A 782 -14.58 0.12 -12.99
CA PRO A 782 -13.43 0.59 -12.23
C PRO A 782 -12.39 -0.51 -11.97
N VAL A 783 -12.81 -1.78 -11.81
CA VAL A 783 -11.93 -2.91 -11.49
C VAL A 783 -11.53 -3.70 -12.73
N LEU A 784 -12.50 -4.24 -13.45
CA LEU A 784 -12.33 -5.05 -14.66
C LEU A 784 -12.49 -4.16 -15.91
N SER A 785 -11.65 -3.12 -16.01
CA SER A 785 -11.80 -2.05 -17.00
C SER A 785 -11.80 -2.57 -18.43
N HIS A 786 -10.94 -3.53 -18.74
CA HIS A 786 -10.86 -4.07 -20.09
C HIS A 786 -12.05 -4.98 -20.40
N MET A 787 -12.47 -5.83 -19.47
CA MET A 787 -13.66 -6.67 -19.64
C MET A 787 -14.93 -5.82 -19.81
N ALA A 788 -15.10 -4.78 -19.01
CA ALA A 788 -16.25 -3.89 -19.10
C ALA A 788 -16.36 -3.24 -20.47
N GLU A 789 -15.24 -2.72 -20.99
CA GLU A 789 -15.18 -2.14 -22.32
C GLU A 789 -15.40 -3.20 -23.42
N ASP A 790 -14.78 -4.38 -23.30
CA ASP A 790 -14.97 -5.48 -24.24
C ASP A 790 -16.44 -5.91 -24.33
N ILE A 791 -17.13 -5.98 -23.17
CA ILE A 791 -18.58 -6.25 -23.12
C ILE A 791 -19.36 -5.15 -23.85
N TRP A 792 -19.03 -3.88 -23.60
CA TRP A 792 -19.71 -2.73 -24.18
C TRP A 792 -19.57 -2.70 -25.72
N GLN A 793 -18.36 -2.93 -26.23
CA GLN A 793 -18.06 -2.97 -27.66
C GLN A 793 -18.75 -4.12 -28.41
N HIS A 794 -19.08 -5.22 -27.72
CA HIS A 794 -19.76 -6.37 -28.31
C HIS A 794 -21.27 -6.41 -28.03
N SER A 795 -21.85 -5.31 -27.54
CA SER A 795 -23.30 -5.18 -27.42
C SER A 795 -23.96 -5.08 -28.81
N SER A 796 -24.88 -5.99 -29.13
CA SER A 796 -25.74 -5.90 -30.32
C SER A 796 -26.78 -4.79 -30.22
N CYS A 797 -27.13 -4.42 -28.99
CA CYS A 797 -28.05 -3.32 -28.69
C CYS A 797 -27.36 -1.99 -28.93
N LYS A 798 -27.99 -1.06 -29.64
CA LYS A 798 -27.47 0.30 -29.83
C LYS A 798 -27.39 1.02 -28.48
N LEU A 799 -26.18 1.35 -28.05
CA LEU A 799 -25.91 2.13 -26.85
C LEU A 799 -25.67 3.60 -27.22
N SER A 800 -26.03 4.53 -26.33
CA SER A 800 -25.91 5.98 -26.58
C SER A 800 -24.47 6.49 -26.56
N TYR A 801 -23.53 5.71 -26.02
CA TYR A 801 -22.15 6.09 -25.83
C TYR A 801 -21.20 5.05 -26.40
N ASN A 802 -20.01 5.50 -26.82
CA ASN A 802 -19.02 4.65 -27.47
C ASN A 802 -18.19 3.86 -26.46
N SER A 803 -17.99 4.36 -25.23
CA SER A 803 -17.29 3.65 -24.17
C SER A 803 -18.18 3.44 -22.94
N VAL A 804 -17.96 2.33 -22.21
CA VAL A 804 -18.64 2.08 -20.93
C VAL A 804 -18.43 3.23 -19.93
N PHE A 805 -17.26 3.89 -19.98
CA PHE A 805 -16.93 4.98 -19.06
C PHE A 805 -17.68 6.28 -19.34
N GLU A 806 -18.22 6.43 -20.56
CA GLU A 806 -19.08 7.57 -20.92
C GLU A 806 -20.54 7.35 -20.49
N GLY A 807 -20.92 6.11 -20.14
CA GLY A 807 -22.27 5.76 -19.71
C GLY A 807 -22.65 6.21 -18.30
N GLY A 808 -21.70 6.75 -17.53
CA GLY A 808 -21.89 7.13 -16.12
C GLY A 808 -21.95 5.94 -15.16
N TRP A 809 -22.13 6.21 -13.87
CA TRP A 809 -22.37 5.19 -12.85
C TRP A 809 -23.80 4.65 -12.94
N VAL A 810 -24.03 3.48 -12.32
CA VAL A 810 -25.28 2.71 -12.35
C VAL A 810 -26.56 3.57 -12.37
N ASP A 811 -27.48 3.23 -13.27
CA ASP A 811 -28.75 3.95 -13.48
C ASP A 811 -29.69 3.89 -12.25
N LYS A 812 -30.83 4.59 -12.34
CA LYS A 812 -32.00 4.61 -11.41
C LYS A 812 -32.58 3.24 -11.01
N ILE A 813 -31.98 2.13 -11.41
CA ILE A 813 -32.42 0.78 -11.05
C ILE A 813 -32.46 0.57 -9.53
N GLN A 814 -31.65 1.31 -8.77
CA GLN A 814 -31.65 1.31 -7.30
C GLN A 814 -33.01 1.71 -6.68
N GLU A 815 -33.86 2.43 -7.43
CA GLU A 815 -35.21 2.86 -7.02
C GLU A 815 -36.23 1.70 -7.05
N LEU A 816 -35.89 0.56 -7.66
CA LEU A 816 -36.77 -0.62 -7.77
C LEU A 816 -36.67 -1.59 -6.58
N ASP A 817 -35.96 -1.22 -5.51
CA ASP A 817 -35.74 -2.06 -4.33
C ASP A 817 -37.04 -2.25 -3.53
N GLN A 818 -37.62 -3.45 -3.61
CA GLN A 818 -38.86 -3.88 -2.97
C GLN A 818 -38.59 -5.04 -1.99
N PRO A 819 -38.44 -4.76 -0.68
CA PRO A 819 -38.11 -5.77 0.33
C PRO A 819 -39.12 -6.92 0.43
N GLU A 820 -40.39 -6.68 0.08
CA GLU A 820 -41.47 -7.68 0.19
C GLU A 820 -41.30 -8.85 -0.79
N LEU A 821 -40.74 -8.62 -1.98
CA LEU A 821 -40.41 -9.69 -2.94
C LEU A 821 -39.34 -10.63 -2.37
N LYS A 822 -38.42 -10.11 -1.56
CA LYS A 822 -37.25 -10.85 -1.08
C LYS A 822 -37.61 -12.11 -0.30
N THR A 823 -38.53 -12.02 0.64
CA THR A 823 -38.86 -13.14 1.55
C THR A 823 -39.44 -14.33 0.80
N PHE A 824 -40.35 -14.08 -0.14
CA PHE A 824 -40.95 -15.12 -0.97
C PHE A 824 -39.88 -15.85 -1.80
N TRP A 825 -39.04 -15.10 -2.51
CA TRP A 825 -38.02 -15.66 -3.39
C TRP A 825 -36.90 -16.39 -2.64
N VAL A 826 -36.53 -15.94 -1.44
CA VAL A 826 -35.58 -16.67 -0.57
C VAL A 826 -36.13 -18.05 -0.23
N ASN A 827 -37.38 -18.14 0.22
CA ASN A 827 -38.01 -19.43 0.55
C ASN A 827 -38.17 -20.33 -0.68
N LEU A 828 -38.53 -19.78 -1.83
CA LEU A 828 -38.64 -20.53 -3.08
C LEU A 828 -37.28 -21.10 -3.53
N ARG A 829 -36.19 -20.34 -3.37
CA ARG A 829 -34.82 -20.83 -3.68
C ARG A 829 -34.38 -21.91 -2.70
N LEU A 830 -34.77 -21.84 -1.42
CA LEU A 830 -34.54 -22.91 -0.45
C LEU A 830 -35.23 -24.21 -0.90
N ILE A 831 -36.52 -24.14 -1.29
CA ILE A 831 -37.23 -25.29 -1.85
C ILE A 831 -36.50 -25.86 -3.07
N ARG A 832 -36.06 -24.99 -4.01
CA ARG A 832 -35.36 -25.42 -5.21
C ARG A 832 -34.07 -26.18 -4.87
N ASN A 833 -33.30 -25.74 -3.89
CA ASN A 833 -32.07 -26.41 -3.47
C ASN A 833 -32.37 -27.82 -2.94
N ASP A 834 -33.39 -27.97 -2.10
CA ASP A 834 -33.78 -29.28 -1.57
C ASP A 834 -34.35 -30.20 -2.66
N ILE A 835 -35.16 -29.66 -3.59
CA ILE A 835 -35.62 -30.39 -4.77
C ILE A 835 -34.42 -30.90 -5.58
N ASN A 836 -33.42 -30.04 -5.84
CA ASN A 836 -32.22 -30.44 -6.58
C ASN A 836 -31.49 -31.60 -5.88
N ASN A 837 -31.38 -31.58 -4.55
CA ASN A 837 -30.77 -32.67 -3.79
C ASN A 837 -31.53 -34.00 -3.98
N VAL A 838 -32.87 -33.99 -3.89
CA VAL A 838 -33.68 -35.19 -4.09
C VAL A 838 -33.63 -35.66 -5.56
N LEU A 839 -33.61 -34.74 -6.53
CA LEU A 839 -33.46 -35.05 -7.95
C LEU A 839 -32.10 -35.69 -8.25
N GLU A 840 -31.01 -35.24 -7.60
CA GLU A 840 -29.70 -35.89 -7.75
C GLU A 840 -29.71 -37.31 -7.18
N LEU A 841 -30.36 -37.53 -6.02
CA LEU A 841 -30.52 -38.88 -5.46
C LEU A 841 -31.32 -39.80 -6.41
N ALA A 842 -32.41 -39.30 -7.00
CA ALA A 842 -33.20 -40.04 -7.96
C ALA A 842 -32.43 -40.34 -9.25
N ARG A 843 -31.57 -39.42 -9.72
CA ARG A 843 -30.66 -39.61 -10.86
C ARG A 843 -29.59 -40.67 -10.60
N GLN A 844 -28.93 -40.64 -9.43
CA GLN A 844 -27.94 -41.64 -9.04
C GLN A 844 -28.53 -43.06 -9.02
N ASN A 845 -29.80 -43.17 -8.65
CA ASN A 845 -30.54 -44.43 -8.64
C ASN A 845 -31.21 -44.78 -9.98
N LYS A 846 -30.92 -44.03 -11.05
CA LYS A 846 -31.41 -44.24 -12.43
C LYS A 846 -32.94 -44.23 -12.56
N VAL A 847 -33.65 -43.57 -11.65
CA VAL A 847 -35.12 -43.43 -11.71
C VAL A 847 -35.52 -42.37 -12.74
N ILE A 848 -34.71 -41.31 -12.81
CA ILE A 848 -34.78 -40.26 -13.81
C ILE A 848 -33.38 -40.09 -14.43
N GLY A 849 -33.32 -39.67 -15.69
CA GLY A 849 -32.06 -39.33 -16.38
C GLY A 849 -31.73 -37.84 -16.32
N SER A 850 -32.74 -36.99 -16.48
CA SER A 850 -32.66 -35.52 -16.34
C SER A 850 -33.71 -35.00 -15.36
N SER A 851 -33.55 -33.76 -14.87
CA SER A 851 -34.57 -33.13 -14.01
C SER A 851 -35.92 -32.98 -14.73
N LEU A 852 -35.91 -32.80 -16.05
CA LEU A 852 -37.12 -32.73 -16.87
C LEU A 852 -37.86 -34.07 -16.93
N ASP A 853 -37.25 -35.19 -16.57
CA ASP A 853 -37.94 -36.48 -16.51
C ASP A 853 -38.81 -36.61 -15.25
N ALA A 854 -38.75 -35.63 -14.35
CA ALA A 854 -39.37 -35.68 -13.03
C ALA A 854 -40.68 -34.88 -12.94
N LYS A 855 -41.55 -35.36 -12.05
CA LYS A 855 -42.68 -34.65 -11.45
C LYS A 855 -42.38 -34.46 -9.96
N ILE A 856 -42.53 -33.23 -9.48
CA ILE A 856 -42.36 -32.89 -8.07
C ILE A 856 -43.74 -32.86 -7.41
N ILE A 857 -43.83 -33.53 -6.27
CA ILE A 857 -44.99 -33.48 -5.38
C ILE A 857 -44.55 -32.68 -4.16
N LEU A 858 -45.22 -31.56 -3.87
CA LEU A 858 -44.78 -30.59 -2.88
C LEU A 858 -45.91 -30.29 -1.89
N HIS A 859 -45.60 -30.41 -0.60
CA HIS A 859 -46.49 -29.98 0.47
C HIS A 859 -45.83 -28.86 1.27
N ILE A 860 -46.55 -27.77 1.52
CA ILE A 860 -46.05 -26.59 2.25
C ILE A 860 -46.74 -26.51 3.59
N LYS A 861 -45.96 -26.47 4.68
CA LYS A 861 -46.48 -26.42 6.06
C LYS A 861 -47.08 -25.05 6.40
N ASP A 862 -46.48 -23.96 5.91
CA ASP A 862 -46.96 -22.60 6.15
C ASP A 862 -48.11 -22.22 5.21
N VAL A 863 -49.27 -21.88 5.78
CA VAL A 863 -50.50 -21.57 5.03
C VAL A 863 -50.36 -20.31 4.17
N LYS A 864 -49.68 -19.27 4.67
CA LYS A 864 -49.52 -18.01 3.93
C LYS A 864 -48.60 -18.19 2.73
N PHE A 865 -47.49 -18.91 2.92
CA PHE A 865 -46.55 -19.20 1.84
C PHE A 865 -47.15 -20.17 0.82
N LYS A 866 -47.94 -21.16 1.26
CA LYS A 866 -48.72 -22.01 0.36
C LYS A 866 -49.67 -21.20 -0.53
N GLN A 867 -50.43 -20.25 0.05
CA GLN A 867 -51.32 -19.38 -0.72
C GLN A 867 -50.56 -18.51 -1.73
N GLN A 868 -49.35 -18.08 -1.41
CA GLN A 868 -48.49 -17.38 -2.36
C GLN A 868 -48.04 -18.30 -3.50
N LEU A 869 -47.61 -19.54 -3.20
CA LEU A 869 -47.17 -20.53 -4.18
C LEU A 869 -48.30 -21.02 -5.10
N MET A 870 -49.54 -21.10 -4.61
CA MET A 870 -50.71 -21.48 -5.41
C MET A 870 -50.97 -20.53 -6.60
N LYS A 871 -50.50 -19.28 -6.53
CA LYS A 871 -50.57 -18.34 -7.67
C LYS A 871 -49.73 -18.80 -8.87
N PHE A 872 -48.74 -19.67 -8.62
CA PHE A 872 -47.80 -20.21 -9.61
C PHE A 872 -48.10 -21.68 -9.97
N ASP A 873 -49.19 -22.23 -9.43
CA ASP A 873 -49.66 -23.61 -9.65
C ASP A 873 -50.80 -23.61 -10.67
N SER A 874 -50.47 -23.36 -11.94
CA SER A 874 -51.44 -23.45 -13.03
C SER A 874 -51.46 -24.88 -13.60
N GLN A 875 -52.51 -25.65 -13.29
CA GLN A 875 -52.81 -26.91 -13.98
C GLN A 875 -53.58 -26.70 -15.30
N ASP A 876 -54.11 -25.50 -15.54
CA ASP A 876 -54.92 -25.19 -16.71
C ASP A 876 -54.12 -24.58 -17.88
N THR A 877 -54.52 -24.99 -19.08
CA THR A 877 -53.96 -24.75 -20.42
C THR A 877 -53.03 -23.54 -20.59
N PHE A 878 -51.94 -23.75 -21.34
CA PHE A 878 -50.90 -22.83 -21.83
C PHE A 878 -51.37 -21.44 -22.38
N LEU A 879 -52.68 -21.20 -22.45
CA LEU A 879 -53.35 -20.02 -22.99
C LEU A 879 -53.86 -19.02 -21.93
N GLN A 880 -53.78 -19.31 -20.62
CA GLN A 880 -54.23 -18.41 -19.56
C GLN A 880 -53.11 -18.14 -18.54
N GLY A 881 -52.45 -16.97 -18.64
CA GLY A 881 -51.38 -16.54 -17.74
C GLY A 881 -50.22 -15.83 -18.48
N ASN A 882 -49.17 -15.43 -17.75
CA ASN A 882 -47.96 -14.89 -18.39
C ASN A 882 -47.01 -15.99 -18.90
N CYS A 883 -47.34 -17.26 -18.61
CA CYS A 883 -46.62 -18.48 -19.00
C CYS A 883 -45.12 -18.44 -18.64
N VAL A 884 -44.72 -17.71 -17.60
CA VAL A 884 -43.35 -17.65 -17.08
C VAL A 884 -43.32 -18.06 -15.62
N ASP A 885 -44.25 -17.51 -14.85
CA ASP A 885 -44.36 -17.67 -13.41
C ASP A 885 -45.08 -18.98 -13.06
N GLU A 886 -44.49 -20.12 -13.44
CA GLU A 886 -44.98 -21.45 -13.11
C GLU A 886 -43.92 -22.24 -12.33
N LEU A 887 -44.32 -22.96 -11.27
CA LEU A 887 -43.40 -23.69 -10.39
C LEU A 887 -42.49 -24.67 -11.15
N ARG A 888 -43.02 -25.32 -12.19
CA ARG A 888 -42.26 -26.28 -13.01
C ARG A 888 -41.04 -25.65 -13.69
N TYR A 889 -41.13 -24.38 -14.10
CA TYR A 889 -40.02 -23.68 -14.72
C TYR A 889 -38.99 -23.25 -13.68
N PHE A 890 -39.43 -22.84 -12.49
CA PHE A 890 -38.52 -22.49 -11.40
C PHE A 890 -37.67 -23.68 -10.93
N PHE A 891 -38.27 -24.87 -10.87
CA PHE A 891 -37.60 -26.09 -10.45
C PHE A 891 -36.98 -26.91 -11.60
N LEU A 892 -37.15 -26.48 -12.86
CA LEU A 892 -36.62 -27.15 -14.05
C LEU A 892 -37.05 -28.62 -14.17
N VAL A 893 -38.35 -28.86 -13.97
CA VAL A 893 -39.01 -30.18 -14.03
C VAL A 893 -40.20 -30.10 -14.98
N SER A 894 -40.74 -31.24 -15.42
CA SER A 894 -41.88 -31.23 -16.35
C SER A 894 -43.21 -30.90 -15.68
N ARG A 895 -43.37 -31.28 -14.40
CA ARG A 895 -44.60 -31.04 -13.63
C ARG A 895 -44.32 -30.82 -12.16
N VAL A 896 -45.13 -29.98 -11.53
CA VAL A 896 -45.17 -29.78 -10.08
C VAL A 896 -46.62 -29.95 -9.66
N GLU A 897 -46.84 -30.56 -8.52
CA GLU A 897 -48.16 -30.76 -7.93
C GLU A 897 -48.11 -30.34 -6.46
N LEU A 898 -48.91 -29.35 -6.08
CA LEU A 898 -49.09 -28.95 -4.69
C LEU A 898 -50.17 -29.82 -4.05
N ILE A 899 -49.85 -30.51 -2.96
CA ILE A 899 -50.78 -31.42 -2.28
C ILE A 899 -51.06 -31.02 -0.83
N GLU A 900 -52.22 -31.42 -0.32
CA GLU A 900 -52.59 -31.24 1.09
C GLU A 900 -52.28 -32.48 1.94
N ASP A 901 -52.45 -33.67 1.36
CA ASP A 901 -52.30 -34.94 2.05
C ASP A 901 -50.84 -35.42 2.07
N LEU A 902 -50.24 -35.41 3.27
CA LEU A 902 -48.85 -35.82 3.47
C LEU A 902 -48.60 -37.31 3.22
N ASP A 903 -49.62 -38.16 3.31
CA ASP A 903 -49.43 -39.60 3.20
C ASP A 903 -48.99 -40.01 1.80
N GLN A 904 -49.36 -39.22 0.79
CA GLN A 904 -48.89 -39.39 -0.59
C GLN A 904 -47.36 -39.25 -0.68
N ILE A 905 -46.76 -38.26 0.00
CA ILE A 905 -45.30 -38.06 -0.03
C ILE A 905 -44.60 -39.12 0.81
N LYS A 906 -45.11 -39.40 2.03
CA LYS A 906 -44.49 -40.37 2.96
C LYS A 906 -44.31 -41.76 2.34
N SER A 907 -45.20 -42.14 1.42
CA SER A 907 -45.14 -43.41 0.69
C SER A 907 -44.05 -43.46 -0.41
N LEU A 908 -43.48 -42.31 -0.79
CA LEU A 908 -42.51 -42.22 -1.88
C LEU A 908 -41.10 -42.57 -1.42
N LYS A 909 -40.38 -43.26 -2.32
CA LYS A 909 -38.99 -43.67 -2.09
C LYS A 909 -38.01 -42.50 -2.12
N TYR A 910 -38.27 -41.48 -2.94
CA TYR A 910 -37.41 -40.30 -3.09
C TYR A 910 -38.15 -39.09 -2.55
N GLN A 911 -37.87 -38.77 -1.30
CA GLN A 911 -38.51 -37.69 -0.58
C GLN A 911 -37.53 -36.96 0.33
N SER A 912 -37.89 -35.75 0.73
CA SER A 912 -37.18 -34.99 1.77
C SER A 912 -38.19 -34.22 2.62
N GLU A 913 -37.83 -34.01 3.88
CA GLU A 913 -38.57 -33.17 4.83
C GLU A 913 -37.68 -32.01 5.30
N SER A 914 -38.29 -30.84 5.40
CA SER A 914 -37.71 -29.64 6.01
C SER A 914 -38.70 -29.06 7.04
N GLU A 915 -38.27 -28.06 7.80
CA GLU A 915 -39.13 -27.32 8.74
C GLU A 915 -40.31 -26.63 8.03
N LEU A 916 -40.16 -26.29 6.74
CA LEU A 916 -41.14 -25.50 5.98
C LEU A 916 -41.98 -26.32 4.98
N PHE A 917 -41.52 -27.50 4.54
CA PHE A 917 -42.16 -28.25 3.44
C PHE A 917 -41.74 -29.73 3.38
N TYR A 918 -42.48 -30.51 2.60
CA TYR A 918 -42.14 -31.88 2.18
C TYR A 918 -42.05 -31.97 0.67
N ILE A 919 -41.06 -32.73 0.18
CA ILE A 919 -40.81 -32.94 -1.25
C ILE A 919 -40.90 -34.42 -1.55
N GLY A 920 -41.60 -34.77 -2.62
CA GLY A 920 -41.59 -36.09 -3.26
C GLY A 920 -41.18 -35.98 -4.73
N VAL A 921 -40.38 -36.94 -5.21
CA VAL A 921 -39.95 -37.02 -6.61
C VAL A 921 -40.43 -38.31 -7.24
N VAL A 922 -41.16 -38.18 -8.35
CA VAL A 922 -41.61 -39.29 -9.20
C VAL A 922 -41.30 -38.99 -10.67
N LYS A 923 -41.45 -39.99 -11.55
CA LYS A 923 -41.29 -39.79 -13.00
C LYS A 923 -42.48 -39.00 -13.55
N ALA A 924 -42.21 -38.06 -14.46
CA ALA A 924 -43.24 -37.31 -15.14
C ALA A 924 -44.08 -38.21 -16.06
N GLU A 925 -45.37 -37.89 -16.15
CA GLU A 925 -46.34 -38.55 -17.03
C GLU A 925 -46.16 -38.09 -18.50
N GLY A 926 -46.60 -38.92 -19.44
CA GLY A 926 -46.55 -38.62 -20.88
C GLY A 926 -45.23 -39.00 -21.56
N GLU A 927 -44.98 -38.40 -22.72
CA GLU A 927 -43.78 -38.66 -23.55
C GLU A 927 -42.89 -37.42 -23.65
N LYS A 928 -41.61 -37.64 -23.95
CA LYS A 928 -40.61 -36.57 -24.08
C LYS A 928 -40.82 -35.79 -25.38
N CYS A 929 -40.99 -34.48 -25.28
CA CYS A 929 -40.99 -33.60 -26.46
C CYS A 929 -39.57 -33.48 -27.05
N ASP A 930 -39.41 -33.77 -28.35
CA ASP A 930 -38.10 -33.73 -29.03
C ASP A 930 -37.48 -32.32 -29.12
N ARG A 931 -38.30 -31.27 -29.03
CA ARG A 931 -37.85 -29.87 -29.13
C ARG A 931 -37.45 -29.24 -27.80
N CYS A 932 -38.27 -29.36 -26.76
CA CYS A 932 -38.02 -28.72 -25.46
C CYS A 932 -37.63 -29.69 -24.34
N TRP A 933 -37.64 -30.99 -24.61
CA TRP A 933 -37.27 -32.08 -23.71
C TRP A 933 -38.12 -32.22 -22.44
N ASN A 934 -39.18 -31.43 -22.29
CA ASN A 934 -40.18 -31.65 -21.25
C ASN A 934 -41.06 -32.85 -21.62
N TYR A 935 -41.50 -33.57 -20.61
CA TYR A 935 -42.50 -34.62 -20.71
C TYR A 935 -43.89 -34.00 -20.71
N SER A 936 -44.71 -34.37 -21.69
CA SER A 936 -46.10 -33.92 -21.81
C SER A 936 -46.99 -35.06 -22.25
N THR A 937 -48.21 -35.08 -21.75
CA THR A 937 -49.26 -35.99 -22.19
C THR A 937 -49.85 -35.61 -23.55
N THR A 938 -49.51 -34.42 -24.08
CA THR A 938 -49.98 -33.92 -25.37
C THR A 938 -49.07 -34.29 -26.55
N VAL A 939 -47.95 -34.97 -26.28
CA VAL A 939 -47.08 -35.46 -27.36
C VAL A 939 -47.82 -36.58 -28.08
N GLY A 940 -47.93 -36.48 -29.41
CA GLY A 940 -48.74 -37.37 -30.24
C GLY A 940 -50.04 -36.74 -30.76
N ASP A 941 -50.46 -35.60 -30.22
CA ASP A 941 -51.75 -34.97 -30.58
C ASP A 941 -51.72 -34.25 -31.96
N PHE A 942 -50.54 -33.90 -32.46
CA PHE A 942 -50.38 -33.09 -33.68
C PHE A 942 -49.86 -33.93 -34.86
N ILE A 943 -50.67 -34.04 -35.92
CA ILE A 943 -50.36 -34.89 -37.09
C ILE A 943 -49.11 -34.40 -37.85
N ASP A 944 -48.92 -33.09 -37.91
CA ASP A 944 -47.84 -32.40 -38.61
C ASP A 944 -46.50 -32.42 -37.84
N ASP A 945 -46.54 -32.61 -36.52
CA ASP A 945 -45.37 -32.72 -35.65
C ASP A 945 -45.68 -33.64 -34.43
N PRO A 946 -45.71 -34.98 -34.62
CA PRO A 946 -46.21 -35.90 -33.59
C PRO A 946 -45.29 -36.05 -32.37
N THR A 947 -44.02 -35.63 -32.46
CA THR A 947 -43.03 -35.80 -31.39
C THR A 947 -42.83 -34.57 -30.50
N ILE A 948 -43.69 -33.56 -30.61
CA ILE A 948 -43.60 -32.33 -29.81
C ILE A 948 -44.87 -32.04 -29.01
N CYS A 949 -44.73 -31.27 -27.93
CA CYS A 949 -45.85 -30.82 -27.12
C CYS A 949 -46.57 -29.60 -27.74
N ASP A 950 -47.76 -29.32 -27.23
CA ASP A 950 -48.64 -28.18 -27.55
C ASP A 950 -47.90 -26.83 -27.57
N ARG A 951 -47.06 -26.58 -26.56
CA ARG A 951 -46.23 -25.39 -26.44
C ARG A 951 -45.25 -25.24 -27.60
N CYS A 952 -44.58 -26.33 -27.97
CA CYS A 952 -43.59 -26.33 -29.05
C CYS A 952 -44.26 -26.19 -30.42
N HIS A 953 -45.39 -26.87 -30.62
CA HIS A 953 -46.20 -26.73 -31.82
C HIS A 953 -46.64 -25.27 -32.03
N SER A 954 -47.14 -24.64 -30.97
CA SER A 954 -47.55 -23.23 -30.97
C SER A 954 -46.39 -22.28 -31.27
N ALA A 955 -45.22 -22.52 -30.70
CA ALA A 955 -44.02 -21.71 -30.91
C ALA A 955 -43.51 -21.76 -32.36
N ILE A 956 -43.52 -22.95 -32.99
CA ILE A 956 -43.15 -23.12 -34.40
C ILE A 956 -44.19 -22.50 -35.33
N SER A 957 -45.47 -22.71 -35.02
CA SER A 957 -46.60 -22.19 -35.80
C SER A 957 -46.77 -20.66 -35.71
N LYS A 958 -45.96 -19.97 -34.89
CA LYS A 958 -46.01 -18.51 -34.63
C LYS A 958 -47.40 -18.01 -34.19
N LYS A 959 -48.22 -18.85 -33.55
CA LYS A 959 -49.57 -18.51 -33.08
C LYS A 959 -49.55 -17.86 -31.68
N PHE A 960 -48.60 -16.96 -31.43
CA PHE A 960 -48.28 -16.41 -30.10
C PHE A 960 -48.64 -14.94 -29.96
#